data_AF-A0A2N1DLX5-F1
#
_entry.id   AF-A0A2N1DLX5-F1
#
_cell.length_a   1.000
_cell.length_b   1.000
_cell.length_c   1.000
_cell.angle_alpha   90.00
_cell.angle_beta   90.00
_cell.angle_gamma   90.00
#
_symmetry.space_group_name_H-M   'P 1'
#
loop_
_entity.id
_entity.type
_entity.pdbx_description
1 polymer ?
#
loop_
_entity_poly.entity_id
_entity_poly.type
_entity_poly.pdbx_seq_one_letter_code
_entity_poly.pdbx_strand_id
1 'polypeptide(L)'
;MMFVIVKILRAQFTFNYKLIMNIENIFKDKRLAPVLSENNACYLSLWLISSIKHGSKMYRHIYGRVIPYSFSDDKWRVEENVKVLNQDSQPIRVVNLHIKLNTTKIKAVLEYLYKGYDLEKISTILELTFDKKCKLFSTFKLDKMLGIKPTAWLPSRMCLSVNETIGLKSPLPNSSAYSASIYSLDKDTIFDNEEILDKQLVLDASNCIEKNTKLNLLGLDSDRLGNLEIFHSPELNVNSVKKLQLFYKNEKVSFKYIPERYENWAALNVTVKLFLDNIEIEKHQIQTPFKQNEACSHTFFLSQYYDGIQVNISGQLKQESSLVTTIFSQRQNFINSINVGMNIIELSGKLKLDWLDKGSQQKKDLARLNNTKSFSKYQSSDIHVKGPNIPKWELADNNFKIKISSLFMKKSEGDFFEKLADNGRSRIEVVEWFQKLFKKYSSHDFHVFDPFWETNGTTLFAKDLNKGSNLFIYTDSGGEDKKQEKIENFKKCYESMAPLFLGSRFKVSFVSRKGGNPAIHDRYFLITEKDSSTLVKGFHLSNSIQKANENHPLLITLIEESTLEKVTLYLSGLLSKKSALETAFDSKSEVINPHTPSSIVEFNSILEVKMFLNLCSHDSLEEDIELLGNRLANSNGSIISNDSFALSDENIELLLQYLSIRKMGCIADSNITDILSMNSFINKDFKSWIQSSYQFEHLIRSSCFKSSVMNWGDFFAVQLILKSSPERFTSLLQEWAKEIQLQTDEQYTLTSVLFAYGLRELSLSLMLGTPSYSLSNLLCCNIGILKWFGYHLLGCLIQKNKGNVIDFIEQISDKDKLHFIAWILTNENPCGDLKPWFLELSDYLNDDILKLKVSSEQCEILLGSSNTNLGQLNPWIYDKVIQPLLESERLHIDDITQLFIIEQMKLWNNSNVNYTMGDSEFSISMKLAGFLSQASCQLKSQFLNDITEKARGAERFIRKPLACELYHEKWSESVELYTWLYGALSQIIIKLDITSPKYNEFVELQKNLFELFNYVSASHWETVTSGKFFKVNIEQN
;
A
#
# COMPACT_ATOMS: atom_id res chain seq x y z
N MET A 1 1.82 -44.07 -40.47
CA MET A 1 0.50 -43.69 -39.88
C MET A 1 0.49 -42.25 -39.38
N MET A 2 1.45 -41.84 -38.52
CA MET A 2 1.55 -40.46 -38.01
C MET A 2 1.76 -39.39 -39.10
N PHE A 3 2.55 -39.67 -40.15
CA PHE A 3 2.72 -38.78 -41.31
C PHE A 3 1.46 -38.60 -42.16
N VAL A 4 0.57 -39.61 -42.18
CA VAL A 4 -0.70 -39.56 -42.91
C VAL A 4 -1.73 -38.77 -42.10
N ILE A 5 -1.74 -38.93 -40.77
CA ILE A 5 -2.55 -38.11 -39.85
C ILE A 5 -2.15 -36.63 -39.94
N VAL A 6 -0.85 -36.31 -40.01
CA VAL A 6 -0.39 -34.92 -40.18
C VAL A 6 -0.77 -34.35 -41.56
N LYS A 7 -0.78 -35.15 -42.63
CA LYS A 7 -1.25 -34.71 -43.95
C LYS A 7 -2.77 -34.55 -44.02
N ILE A 8 -3.53 -35.44 -43.38
CA ILE A 8 -5.00 -35.35 -43.28
C ILE A 8 -5.41 -34.17 -42.40
N LEU A 9 -4.72 -33.94 -41.27
CA LEU A 9 -4.92 -32.76 -40.43
C LEU A 9 -4.52 -31.49 -41.17
N ARG A 10 -3.38 -31.46 -41.89
CA ARG A 10 -3.03 -30.31 -42.74
C ARG A 10 -4.07 -30.06 -43.82
N ALA A 11 -4.59 -31.09 -44.48
CA ALA A 11 -5.62 -30.99 -45.51
C ALA A 11 -6.99 -30.54 -44.95
N GLN A 12 -7.39 -31.04 -43.77
CA GLN A 12 -8.59 -30.58 -43.04
C GLN A 12 -8.42 -29.13 -42.53
N PHE A 13 -7.22 -28.76 -42.07
CA PHE A 13 -6.91 -27.38 -41.71
C PHE A 13 -6.88 -26.45 -42.94
N THR A 14 -6.43 -26.92 -44.11
CA THR A 14 -6.47 -26.10 -45.33
C THR A 14 -7.89 -25.92 -45.88
N PHE A 15 -8.80 -26.87 -45.66
CA PHE A 15 -10.19 -26.77 -46.14
C PHE A 15 -11.04 -25.77 -45.34
N ASN A 16 -10.71 -25.48 -44.08
CA ASN A 16 -11.45 -24.54 -43.22
C ASN A 16 -10.96 -23.08 -43.30
N TYR A 17 -9.83 -22.79 -43.94
CA TYR A 17 -9.30 -21.42 -44.09
C TYR A 17 -9.77 -20.70 -45.37
N LYS A 18 -10.85 -21.16 -46.00
CA LYS A 18 -11.54 -20.44 -47.09
C LYS A 18 -12.73 -19.59 -46.64
N LEU A 19 -12.93 -19.42 -45.33
CA LEU A 19 -13.61 -18.24 -44.82
C LEU A 19 -12.60 -17.08 -44.87
N ILE A 20 -12.49 -16.44 -46.04
CA ILE A 20 -11.92 -15.10 -46.11
C ILE A 20 -12.84 -14.25 -45.23
N MET A 21 -12.42 -14.01 -44.00
CA MET A 21 -13.07 -13.09 -43.09
C MET A 21 -13.09 -11.72 -43.77
N ASN A 22 -14.25 -11.31 -44.26
CA ASN A 22 -14.48 -10.01 -44.86
C ASN A 22 -14.89 -9.01 -43.76
N ILE A 23 -14.57 -7.73 -43.94
CA ILE A 23 -14.95 -6.66 -43.02
C ILE A 23 -16.48 -6.58 -42.85
N GLU A 24 -17.24 -7.02 -43.86
CA GLU A 24 -18.68 -7.19 -43.78
C GLU A 24 -19.15 -8.09 -42.62
N ASN A 25 -18.35 -9.09 -42.23
CA ASN A 25 -18.71 -9.98 -41.12
C ASN A 25 -18.67 -9.24 -39.78
N ILE A 26 -17.72 -8.31 -39.61
CA ILE A 26 -17.68 -7.42 -38.44
C ILE A 26 -18.88 -6.48 -38.47
N PHE A 27 -19.20 -5.90 -39.63
CA PHE A 27 -20.31 -4.95 -39.78
C PHE A 27 -21.71 -5.56 -39.57
N LYS A 28 -21.85 -6.89 -39.70
CA LYS A 28 -23.10 -7.62 -39.45
C LYS A 28 -23.17 -8.21 -38.03
N ASP A 29 -22.10 -8.10 -37.24
CA ASP A 29 -22.03 -8.69 -35.90
C ASP A 29 -22.81 -7.85 -34.88
N LYS A 30 -23.90 -8.43 -34.36
CA LYS A 30 -24.78 -7.77 -33.38
C LYS A 30 -24.05 -7.38 -32.08
N ARG A 31 -22.94 -8.04 -31.73
CA ARG A 31 -22.15 -7.72 -30.53
C ARG A 31 -21.44 -6.36 -30.61
N LEU A 32 -21.26 -5.83 -31.82
CA LEU A 32 -20.68 -4.51 -32.09
C LEU A 32 -21.72 -3.49 -32.58
N ALA A 33 -23.02 -3.82 -32.50
CA ALA A 33 -24.11 -2.98 -32.95
C ALA A 33 -24.06 -1.53 -32.43
N PRO A 34 -23.69 -1.26 -31.16
CA PRO A 34 -23.61 0.11 -30.65
C PRO A 34 -22.57 1.00 -31.34
N VAL A 35 -21.59 0.40 -32.01
CA VAL A 35 -20.52 1.10 -32.74
C VAL A 35 -20.77 1.12 -34.26
N LEU A 36 -21.50 0.13 -34.79
CA LEU A 36 -21.57 -0.12 -36.24
C LEU A 36 -22.97 -0.07 -36.85
N SER A 37 -24.05 -0.11 -36.06
CA SER A 37 -25.42 -0.20 -36.59
C SER A 37 -26.46 0.70 -35.92
N GLU A 38 -26.28 1.11 -34.67
CA GLU A 38 -27.19 2.02 -33.97
C GLU A 38 -26.90 3.48 -34.32
N ASN A 39 -27.85 4.42 -34.31
CA ASN A 39 -27.58 5.84 -34.63
C ASN A 39 -26.86 6.59 -33.48
N ASN A 40 -25.80 5.99 -32.94
CA ASN A 40 -24.96 6.53 -31.88
C ASN A 40 -23.80 7.34 -32.48
N ALA A 41 -23.25 8.24 -31.68
CA ALA A 41 -21.93 8.79 -31.97
C ALA A 41 -20.84 7.81 -31.53
N CYS A 42 -19.67 7.95 -32.14
CA CYS A 42 -18.53 7.09 -31.96
C CYS A 42 -17.26 7.91 -32.05
N TYR A 43 -16.25 7.49 -31.32
CA TYR A 43 -14.94 8.11 -31.28
C TYR A 43 -13.91 7.17 -31.91
N LEU A 44 -13.32 7.61 -33.02
CA LEU A 44 -12.19 6.94 -33.66
C LEU A 44 -10.91 7.67 -33.27
N SER A 45 -9.93 6.94 -32.74
CA SER A 45 -8.57 7.45 -32.48
C SER A 45 -7.49 6.58 -33.13
N LEU A 46 -6.47 7.22 -33.68
CA LEU A 46 -5.36 6.65 -34.42
C LEU A 46 -4.04 7.22 -33.91
N TRP A 47 -3.18 6.37 -33.37
CA TRP A 47 -1.83 6.73 -32.95
C TRP A 47 -0.84 6.45 -34.07
N LEU A 48 -0.15 7.50 -34.52
CA LEU A 48 0.75 7.47 -35.66
C LEU A 48 2.16 7.92 -35.28
N ILE A 49 3.16 7.30 -35.92
CA ILE A 49 4.53 7.84 -36.01
C ILE A 49 4.63 8.69 -37.27
N SER A 50 4.97 9.96 -37.12
CA SER A 50 5.36 10.85 -38.20
C SER A 50 6.88 10.93 -38.25
N SER A 51 7.46 10.54 -39.39
CA SER A 51 8.87 10.77 -39.72
C SER A 51 9.00 11.44 -41.09
N ILE A 52 10.19 11.94 -41.40
CA ILE A 52 10.52 12.44 -42.72
C ILE A 52 11.61 11.52 -43.27
N LYS A 53 11.39 10.93 -44.45
CA LYS A 53 12.33 10.05 -45.14
C LYS A 53 12.52 10.56 -46.57
N HIS A 54 13.78 10.79 -46.97
CA HIS A 54 14.14 11.35 -48.29
C HIS A 54 13.33 12.61 -48.68
N GLY A 55 13.08 13.51 -47.72
CA GLY A 55 12.30 14.75 -47.95
C GLY A 55 10.77 14.57 -48.00
N SER A 56 10.26 13.34 -47.95
CA SER A 56 8.83 13.02 -47.91
C SER A 56 8.37 12.68 -46.49
N LYS A 57 7.16 13.11 -46.09
CA LYS A 57 6.58 12.74 -44.80
C LYS A 57 6.03 11.31 -44.88
N MET A 58 6.41 10.49 -43.90
CA MET A 58 5.96 9.11 -43.74
C MET A 58 5.16 9.00 -42.46
N TYR A 59 4.04 8.30 -42.53
CA TYR A 59 3.13 8.04 -41.41
C TYR A 59 2.99 6.54 -41.21
N ARG A 60 3.28 6.06 -40.01
CA ARG A 60 3.12 4.64 -39.63
C ARG A 60 2.10 4.50 -38.52
N HIS A 61 1.22 3.51 -38.65
CA HIS A 61 0.17 3.23 -37.67
C HIS A 61 0.72 2.37 -36.53
N ILE A 62 0.58 2.84 -35.29
CA ILE A 62 1.00 2.09 -34.10
C ILE A 62 -0.20 1.33 -33.51
N TYR A 63 -1.32 2.03 -33.34
CA TYR A 63 -2.53 1.50 -32.74
C TYR A 63 -3.71 2.38 -33.11
N GLY A 64 -4.92 1.83 -33.15
CA GLY A 64 -6.14 2.59 -33.31
C GLY A 64 -7.29 1.93 -32.56
N ARG A 65 -8.29 2.73 -32.18
CA ARG A 65 -9.52 2.21 -31.58
C ARG A 65 -10.75 2.98 -32.03
N VAL A 66 -11.88 2.29 -32.08
CA VAL A 66 -13.22 2.85 -32.22
C VAL A 66 -14.05 2.43 -31.03
N ILE A 67 -14.67 3.40 -30.37
CA ILE A 67 -15.53 3.20 -29.20
C ILE A 67 -16.84 3.99 -29.34
N PRO A 68 -17.94 3.57 -28.69
CA PRO A 68 -19.15 4.38 -28.58
C PRO A 68 -18.84 5.73 -27.91
N TYR A 69 -19.55 6.78 -28.30
CA TYR A 69 -19.40 8.13 -27.74
C TYR A 69 -20.74 8.87 -27.73
N SER A 70 -20.85 9.95 -26.96
CA SER A 70 -22.10 10.68 -26.76
C SER A 70 -22.38 11.77 -27.81
N PHE A 71 -21.39 12.15 -28.62
CA PHE A 71 -21.45 13.32 -29.50
C PHE A 71 -20.65 13.16 -30.80
N SER A 72 -21.14 13.68 -31.94
CA SER A 72 -20.42 13.69 -33.23
C SER A 72 -20.29 15.11 -33.80
N ASP A 73 -19.14 15.41 -34.42
CA ASP A 73 -18.87 16.72 -35.03
C ASP A 73 -18.18 16.66 -36.41
N ASP A 74 -17.94 15.45 -36.94
CA ASP A 74 -17.40 15.21 -38.28
C ASP A 74 -16.07 15.96 -38.58
N LYS A 75 -15.29 16.24 -37.53
CA LYS A 75 -14.06 17.02 -37.62
C LYS A 75 -12.83 16.29 -37.08
N TRP A 76 -11.84 16.09 -37.94
CA TRP A 76 -10.52 15.55 -37.55
C TRP A 76 -9.75 16.51 -36.66
N ARG A 77 -9.23 15.98 -35.55
CA ARG A 77 -8.44 16.69 -34.53
C ARG A 77 -7.16 15.92 -34.19
N VAL A 78 -6.18 16.64 -33.64
CA VAL A 78 -4.88 16.12 -33.21
C VAL A 78 -4.68 16.49 -31.75
N GLU A 79 -4.37 15.51 -30.92
CA GLU A 79 -3.94 15.67 -29.52
C GLU A 79 -2.50 15.17 -29.32
N GLU A 80 -1.81 15.80 -28.35
CA GLU A 80 -0.46 15.50 -27.84
C GLU A 80 0.63 15.17 -28.91
N ASN A 81 1.64 16.04 -29.02
CA ASN A 81 2.86 15.77 -29.80
C ASN A 81 3.99 15.40 -28.83
N VAL A 82 4.40 14.13 -28.75
CA VAL A 82 5.70 13.80 -28.16
C VAL A 82 6.74 13.90 -29.27
N LYS A 83 7.71 14.81 -29.12
CA LYS A 83 8.87 14.91 -30.01
C LYS A 83 9.96 13.99 -29.45
N VAL A 84 10.32 12.95 -30.19
CA VAL A 84 11.50 12.14 -29.91
C VAL A 84 12.62 12.68 -30.80
N LEU A 85 13.67 13.21 -30.18
CA LEU A 85 14.86 13.65 -30.89
C LEU A 85 15.71 12.42 -31.15
N ASN A 86 15.80 12.01 -32.42
CA ASN A 86 16.81 11.04 -32.81
C ASN A 86 18.19 11.72 -32.78
N GLN A 87 19.23 11.01 -32.34
CA GLN A 87 20.57 11.59 -32.11
C GLN A 87 21.19 12.17 -33.39
N ASP A 88 20.75 11.69 -34.56
CA ASP A 88 21.15 12.22 -35.87
C ASP A 88 19.94 12.63 -36.74
N SER A 89 19.59 13.91 -36.66
CA SER A 89 19.04 14.70 -37.77
C SER A 89 17.64 14.38 -38.36
N GLN A 90 16.60 14.18 -37.54
CA GLN A 90 15.23 14.76 -37.74
C GLN A 90 14.25 14.34 -36.63
N PRO A 91 13.30 15.22 -36.21
CA PRO A 91 12.40 14.92 -35.09
C PRO A 91 11.30 13.92 -35.51
N ILE A 92 11.31 12.74 -34.90
CA ILE A 92 10.21 11.78 -34.98
C ILE A 92 9.11 12.23 -34.02
N ARG A 93 7.84 12.09 -34.42
CA ARG A 93 6.70 12.49 -33.58
C ARG A 93 5.69 11.37 -33.46
N VAL A 94 5.23 11.14 -32.23
CA VAL A 94 4.05 10.31 -31.97
C VAL A 94 2.85 11.24 -31.83
N VAL A 95 1.77 10.94 -32.56
CA VAL A 95 0.59 11.81 -32.70
C VAL A 95 -0.69 11.00 -32.52
N ASN A 96 -1.67 11.52 -31.79
CA ASN A 96 -3.01 10.96 -31.71
C ASN A 96 -4.00 11.75 -32.59
N LEU A 97 -4.39 11.18 -33.73
CA LEU A 97 -5.46 11.68 -34.59
C LEU A 97 -6.80 11.13 -34.15
N HIS A 98 -7.81 11.96 -34.04
CA HIS A 98 -9.14 11.49 -33.69
C HIS A 98 -10.27 12.24 -34.38
N ILE A 99 -11.43 11.59 -34.46
CA ILE A 99 -12.66 12.14 -35.03
C ILE A 99 -13.87 11.55 -34.33
N LYS A 100 -14.94 12.35 -34.22
CA LYS A 100 -16.22 11.96 -33.66
C LYS A 100 -17.27 11.89 -34.75
N LEU A 101 -17.79 10.70 -35.03
CA LEU A 101 -18.70 10.44 -36.15
C LEU A 101 -19.90 9.66 -35.67
N ASN A 102 -21.01 9.73 -36.40
CA ASN A 102 -22.09 8.76 -36.23
C ASN A 102 -21.67 7.37 -36.76
N THR A 103 -22.37 6.32 -36.36
CA THR A 103 -22.05 4.93 -36.77
C THR A 103 -22.06 4.72 -38.28
N THR A 104 -22.95 5.39 -39.03
CA THR A 104 -23.01 5.26 -40.49
C THR A 104 -21.72 5.75 -41.15
N LYS A 105 -21.20 6.91 -40.72
CA LYS A 105 -19.95 7.47 -41.20
C LYS A 105 -18.74 6.68 -40.69
N ILE A 106 -18.75 6.19 -39.44
CA ILE A 106 -17.70 5.29 -38.91
C ILE A 106 -17.56 4.04 -39.77
N LYS A 107 -18.67 3.37 -40.07
CA LYS A 107 -18.65 2.16 -40.89
C LYS A 107 -18.02 2.43 -42.25
N ALA A 108 -18.39 3.54 -42.90
CA ALA A 108 -17.80 3.94 -44.17
C ALA A 108 -16.31 4.29 -44.06
N VAL A 109 -15.89 5.01 -43.00
CA VAL A 109 -14.46 5.32 -42.75
C VAL A 109 -13.65 4.03 -42.58
N LEU A 110 -14.11 3.07 -41.78
CA LEU A 110 -13.43 1.79 -41.57
C LEU A 110 -13.32 0.99 -42.87
N GLU A 111 -14.37 0.98 -43.69
CA GLU A 111 -14.37 0.33 -45.00
C GLU A 111 -13.36 0.96 -45.97
N TYR A 112 -13.31 2.29 -46.05
CA TYR A 112 -12.37 2.98 -46.93
C TYR A 112 -10.91 2.88 -46.44
N LEU A 113 -10.68 2.92 -45.13
CA LEU A 113 -9.36 2.67 -44.54
C LEU A 113 -8.88 1.26 -44.87
N TYR A 114 -9.76 0.25 -44.77
CA TYR A 114 -9.45 -1.13 -45.15
C TYR A 114 -9.16 -1.29 -46.65
N LYS A 115 -9.82 -0.50 -47.51
CA LYS A 115 -9.52 -0.41 -48.96
C LYS A 115 -8.24 0.38 -49.28
N GLY A 116 -7.53 0.90 -48.27
CA GLY A 116 -6.27 1.62 -48.43
C GLY A 116 -6.41 3.06 -48.94
N TYR A 117 -7.57 3.68 -48.77
CA TYR A 117 -7.76 5.10 -49.11
C TYR A 117 -7.09 5.99 -48.06
N ASP A 118 -6.60 7.14 -48.50
CA ASP A 118 -6.06 8.15 -47.59
C ASP A 118 -7.16 8.99 -46.92
N LEU A 119 -6.82 9.65 -45.81
CA LEU A 119 -7.78 10.46 -45.05
C LEU A 119 -8.35 11.63 -45.86
N GLU A 120 -7.60 12.17 -46.82
CA GLU A 120 -8.05 13.24 -47.71
C GLU A 120 -9.21 12.77 -48.58
N LYS A 121 -9.00 11.67 -49.31
CA LYS A 121 -10.01 11.06 -50.17
C LYS A 121 -11.23 10.61 -49.37
N ILE A 122 -11.03 10.02 -48.19
CA ILE A 122 -12.13 9.63 -47.29
C ILE A 122 -12.93 10.85 -46.86
N SER A 123 -12.25 11.93 -46.48
CA SER A 123 -12.90 13.16 -46.02
C SER A 123 -13.66 13.86 -47.13
N THR A 124 -13.18 13.83 -48.38
CA THR A 124 -13.93 14.35 -49.54
C THR A 124 -15.19 13.54 -49.81
N ILE A 125 -15.12 12.21 -49.74
CA ILE A 125 -16.27 11.33 -50.01
C ILE A 125 -17.36 11.46 -48.93
N LEU A 126 -16.96 11.63 -47.67
CA LEU A 126 -17.86 11.62 -46.50
C LEU A 126 -18.15 13.03 -45.93
N GLU A 127 -17.72 14.07 -46.64
CA GLU A 127 -17.89 15.48 -46.24
C GLU A 127 -17.32 15.78 -44.83
N LEU A 128 -16.15 15.22 -44.52
CA LEU A 128 -15.48 15.44 -43.23
C LEU A 128 -14.53 16.64 -43.32
N THR A 129 -14.35 17.34 -42.19
CA THR A 129 -13.48 18.52 -42.14
C THR A 129 -12.21 18.27 -41.33
N PHE A 130 -11.13 18.97 -41.68
CA PHE A 130 -9.88 18.96 -40.91
C PHE A 130 -9.73 20.23 -40.10
N ASP A 131 -9.30 20.11 -38.85
CA ASP A 131 -8.75 21.27 -38.15
C ASP A 131 -7.42 21.72 -38.77
N LYS A 132 -7.04 23.00 -38.59
CA LYS A 132 -5.86 23.61 -39.24
C LYS A 132 -4.56 22.80 -39.07
N LYS A 133 -4.35 22.18 -37.90
CA LYS A 133 -3.17 21.37 -37.58
C LYS A 133 -3.24 19.93 -38.15
N CYS A 134 -4.45 19.44 -38.43
CA CYS A 134 -4.69 18.05 -38.83
C CYS A 134 -4.53 17.83 -40.33
N LYS A 135 -4.68 18.90 -41.13
CA LYS A 135 -4.49 18.84 -42.59
C LYS A 135 -3.11 18.30 -42.99
N LEU A 136 -2.11 18.40 -42.09
CA LEU A 136 -0.79 17.82 -42.31
C LEU A 136 -0.79 16.30 -42.46
N PHE A 137 -1.81 15.61 -41.93
CA PHE A 137 -1.90 14.14 -41.93
C PHE A 137 -2.91 13.62 -42.97
N SER A 138 -3.37 14.46 -43.90
CA SER A 138 -4.41 14.10 -44.88
C SER A 138 -4.01 12.92 -45.77
N THR A 139 -2.72 12.74 -46.03
CA THR A 139 -2.17 11.66 -46.87
C THR A 139 -1.97 10.33 -46.14
N PHE A 140 -2.30 10.24 -44.84
CA PHE A 140 -2.22 8.98 -44.09
C PHE A 140 -3.19 7.94 -44.64
N LYS A 141 -2.74 6.69 -44.72
CA LYS A 141 -3.52 5.50 -45.07
C LYS A 141 -3.00 4.30 -44.27
N LEU A 142 -3.84 3.28 -44.07
CA LEU A 142 -3.39 2.02 -43.46
C LEU A 142 -2.45 1.25 -44.41
N ASP A 143 -1.68 0.31 -43.84
CA ASP A 143 -0.76 -0.54 -44.59
C ASP A 143 -1.46 -1.36 -45.68
N LYS A 144 -0.68 -1.82 -46.66
CA LYS A 144 -1.22 -2.59 -47.80
C LYS A 144 -1.57 -4.03 -47.44
N MET A 145 -0.95 -4.60 -46.40
CA MET A 145 -1.18 -5.98 -45.97
C MET A 145 -1.99 -6.01 -44.68
N LEU A 146 -3.32 -6.02 -44.81
CA LEU A 146 -4.25 -6.00 -43.68
C LEU A 146 -4.97 -7.34 -43.53
N GLY A 147 -5.11 -7.79 -42.29
CA GLY A 147 -5.97 -8.90 -41.89
C GLY A 147 -7.14 -8.44 -41.01
N ILE A 148 -8.08 -9.35 -40.77
CA ILE A 148 -9.24 -9.13 -39.91
C ILE A 148 -9.27 -10.14 -38.77
N LYS A 149 -9.31 -9.64 -37.52
CA LYS A 149 -9.61 -10.47 -36.33
C LYS A 149 -11.12 -10.46 -36.09
N PRO A 150 -11.75 -11.63 -35.88
CA PRO A 150 -13.18 -11.71 -35.54
C PRO A 150 -13.48 -11.02 -34.22
N THR A 151 -14.74 -10.67 -34.01
CA THR A 151 -15.23 -10.20 -32.72
C THR A 151 -15.03 -11.28 -31.65
N ALA A 152 -14.09 -11.04 -30.76
CA ALA A 152 -13.79 -11.87 -29.61
C ALA A 152 -14.33 -11.21 -28.33
N TRP A 153 -14.75 -12.05 -27.39
CA TRP A 153 -15.01 -11.60 -26.03
C TRP A 153 -13.68 -11.56 -25.26
N LEU A 154 -13.40 -10.43 -24.63
CA LEU A 154 -12.21 -10.18 -23.85
C LEU A 154 -12.59 -10.10 -22.36
N PRO A 155 -12.04 -10.96 -21.50
CA PRO A 155 -12.31 -10.91 -20.06
C PRO A 155 -11.76 -9.63 -19.44
N SER A 156 -12.35 -9.20 -18.32
CA SER A 156 -11.82 -8.09 -17.53
C SER A 156 -10.37 -8.33 -17.08
N ARG A 157 -9.59 -7.27 -16.94
CA ARG A 157 -8.17 -7.39 -16.57
C ARG A 157 -7.98 -8.03 -15.18
N MET A 158 -8.95 -7.84 -14.28
CA MET A 158 -8.96 -8.45 -12.93
C MET A 158 -9.45 -9.90 -12.89
N CYS A 159 -9.93 -10.46 -14.01
CA CYS A 159 -10.19 -11.89 -14.12
C CYS A 159 -8.84 -12.63 -14.25
N LEU A 160 -8.34 -13.10 -13.11
CA LEU A 160 -7.11 -13.90 -13.01
C LEU A 160 -7.48 -15.31 -12.58
N SER A 161 -7.76 -16.19 -13.54
CA SER A 161 -7.62 -17.63 -13.29
C SER A 161 -6.21 -18.07 -13.71
N VAL A 162 -5.66 -19.06 -13.00
CA VAL A 162 -4.27 -19.55 -13.14
C VAL A 162 -3.98 -20.13 -14.54
N ASN A 163 -5.03 -20.43 -15.32
CA ASN A 163 -4.93 -20.96 -16.68
C ASN A 163 -5.18 -19.92 -17.80
N GLU A 164 -5.50 -18.66 -17.46
CA GLU A 164 -5.85 -17.58 -18.42
C GLU A 164 -4.80 -16.44 -18.46
N THR A 165 -3.53 -16.76 -18.20
CA THR A 165 -2.41 -15.85 -18.49
C THR A 165 -2.10 -15.74 -19.98
N ILE A 166 -2.79 -16.52 -20.82
CA ILE A 166 -2.64 -16.57 -22.27
C ILE A 166 -3.91 -15.99 -22.91
N GLY A 167 -3.80 -14.86 -23.60
CA GLY A 167 -4.87 -14.25 -24.40
C GLY A 167 -5.07 -12.74 -24.17
N LEU A 168 -5.60 -12.05 -25.19
CA LEU A 168 -5.96 -10.63 -25.13
C LEU A 168 -7.03 -10.37 -24.04
N LYS A 169 -6.76 -9.45 -23.12
CA LYS A 169 -7.72 -9.00 -22.10
C LYS A 169 -8.36 -7.68 -22.47
N SER A 170 -9.48 -7.37 -21.84
CA SER A 170 -10.09 -6.05 -21.92
C SER A 170 -9.10 -4.98 -21.41
N PRO A 171 -9.01 -3.80 -22.06
CA PRO A 171 -8.28 -2.64 -21.54
C PRO A 171 -8.89 -2.13 -20.23
N LEU A 172 -10.14 -2.50 -19.92
CA LEU A 172 -10.84 -2.06 -18.72
C LEU A 172 -10.51 -2.98 -17.53
N PRO A 173 -10.14 -2.44 -16.36
CA PRO A 173 -9.79 -3.24 -15.18
C PRO A 173 -10.90 -4.19 -14.74
N ASN A 174 -12.11 -3.64 -14.64
CA ASN A 174 -13.27 -4.28 -14.01
C ASN A 174 -14.37 -4.69 -15.00
N SER A 175 -14.14 -4.52 -16.30
CA SER A 175 -15.19 -4.77 -17.29
C SER A 175 -14.70 -5.57 -18.49
N SER A 176 -15.51 -6.54 -18.89
CA SER A 176 -15.27 -7.32 -20.10
C SER A 176 -15.70 -6.53 -21.33
N ALA A 177 -15.21 -6.93 -22.49
CA ALA A 177 -15.52 -6.22 -23.73
C ALA A 177 -15.46 -7.11 -24.97
N TYR A 178 -16.21 -6.73 -25.99
CA TYR A 178 -16.08 -7.26 -27.33
C TYR A 178 -15.06 -6.43 -28.11
N SER A 179 -14.11 -7.10 -28.75
CA SER A 179 -13.16 -6.47 -29.66
C SER A 179 -13.07 -7.26 -30.96
N ALA A 180 -13.20 -6.54 -32.08
CA ALA A 180 -12.76 -7.00 -33.39
C ALA A 180 -11.66 -6.06 -33.87
N SER A 181 -10.81 -6.47 -34.81
CA SER A 181 -9.76 -5.56 -35.30
C SER A 181 -9.36 -5.75 -36.75
N ILE A 182 -9.01 -4.64 -37.38
CA ILE A 182 -8.20 -4.64 -38.61
C ILE A 182 -6.75 -4.60 -38.15
N TYR A 183 -5.91 -5.53 -38.59
CA TYR A 183 -4.52 -5.60 -38.13
C TYR A 183 -3.53 -5.64 -39.29
N SER A 184 -2.38 -4.99 -39.11
CA SER A 184 -1.28 -5.12 -40.06
C SER A 184 -0.65 -6.51 -39.97
N LEU A 185 -0.46 -7.16 -41.12
CA LEU A 185 0.27 -8.42 -41.26
C LEU A 185 1.78 -8.24 -41.16
N ASP A 186 2.26 -7.02 -41.41
CA ASP A 186 3.66 -6.63 -41.37
C ASP A 186 3.90 -5.70 -40.17
N LYS A 187 4.04 -6.29 -38.98
CA LYS A 187 4.23 -5.55 -37.72
C LYS A 187 5.68 -5.13 -37.47
N ASP A 188 6.62 -5.78 -38.14
CA ASP A 188 8.06 -5.57 -37.94
C ASP A 188 8.45 -4.14 -38.39
N THR A 189 7.78 -3.63 -39.42
CA THR A 189 8.06 -2.30 -39.99
C THR A 189 7.48 -1.11 -39.20
N ILE A 190 6.68 -1.36 -38.15
CA ILE A 190 6.05 -0.29 -37.35
C ILE A 190 7.11 0.63 -36.74
N PHE A 191 8.20 0.06 -36.21
CA PHE A 191 9.28 0.80 -35.54
C PHE A 191 10.62 0.78 -36.29
N ASP A 192 10.73 0.07 -37.41
CA ASP A 192 11.99 -0.01 -38.16
C ASP A 192 12.44 1.35 -38.69
N ASN A 193 13.64 1.76 -38.29
CA ASN A 193 14.43 2.81 -38.93
C ASN A 193 15.78 2.17 -39.29
N GLU A 194 15.81 1.44 -40.42
CA GLU A 194 17.02 0.90 -41.08
C GLU A 194 18.21 0.62 -40.14
N GLU A 195 18.09 -0.50 -39.39
CA GLU A 195 19.15 -1.29 -38.72
C GLU A 195 19.21 -1.29 -37.18
N ILE A 196 18.52 -0.40 -36.45
CA ILE A 196 18.40 -0.53 -34.98
C ILE A 196 16.99 -0.13 -34.51
N LEU A 197 16.31 -1.04 -33.79
CA LEU A 197 15.10 -0.70 -33.03
C LEU A 197 15.47 0.35 -31.98
N ASP A 198 15.08 1.61 -32.21
CA ASP A 198 15.27 2.68 -31.24
C ASP A 198 14.40 2.40 -30.01
N LYS A 199 15.03 1.81 -29.00
CA LYS A 199 14.39 1.46 -27.72
C LYS A 199 13.71 2.68 -27.10
N GLN A 200 14.26 3.88 -27.29
CA GLN A 200 13.68 5.11 -26.75
C GLN A 200 12.39 5.48 -27.48
N LEU A 201 12.35 5.37 -28.81
CA LEU A 201 11.14 5.58 -29.61
C LEU A 201 10.01 4.62 -29.22
N VAL A 202 10.33 3.35 -29.01
CA VAL A 202 9.36 2.32 -28.57
C VAL A 202 8.84 2.63 -27.17
N LEU A 203 9.72 3.04 -26.26
CA LEU A 203 9.34 3.45 -24.89
C LEU A 203 8.45 4.69 -24.90
N ASP A 204 8.81 5.72 -25.65
CA ASP A 204 8.07 6.99 -25.72
C ASP A 204 6.71 6.83 -26.40
N ALA A 205 6.64 6.04 -27.47
CA ALA A 205 5.38 5.68 -28.13
C ALA A 205 4.47 4.88 -27.20
N SER A 206 5.03 3.91 -26.47
CA SER A 206 4.28 3.10 -25.50
C SER A 206 3.77 3.96 -24.34
N ASN A 207 4.60 4.83 -23.77
CA ASN A 207 4.21 5.76 -22.71
C ASN A 207 3.11 6.72 -23.16
N CYS A 208 3.19 7.24 -24.40
CA CYS A 208 2.17 8.12 -24.96
C CYS A 208 0.81 7.43 -25.11
N ILE A 209 0.81 6.16 -25.55
CA ILE A 209 -0.41 5.37 -25.68
C ILE A 209 -0.92 4.94 -24.30
N GLU A 210 -0.06 4.51 -23.39
CA GLU A 210 -0.41 4.09 -22.02
C GLU A 210 -1.07 5.25 -21.25
N LYS A 211 -0.54 6.47 -21.34
CA LYS A 211 -1.14 7.67 -20.74
C LYS A 211 -2.59 7.91 -21.20
N ASN A 212 -2.89 7.59 -22.46
CA ASN A 212 -4.18 7.84 -23.08
C ASN A 212 -5.11 6.62 -23.16
N THR A 213 -4.65 5.43 -22.77
CA THR A 213 -5.43 4.18 -22.94
C THR A 213 -5.29 3.17 -21.81
N LYS A 214 -4.32 3.34 -20.90
CA LYS A 214 -3.90 2.38 -19.86
C LYS A 214 -3.44 1.01 -20.40
N LEU A 215 -3.17 0.90 -21.70
CA LEU A 215 -2.61 -0.30 -22.34
C LEU A 215 -1.12 -0.41 -22.07
N ASN A 216 -0.66 -1.57 -21.61
CA ASN A 216 0.75 -1.89 -21.43
C ASN A 216 1.28 -2.59 -22.69
N LEU A 217 1.59 -1.78 -23.71
CA LEU A 217 2.05 -2.27 -25.01
C LEU A 217 3.44 -2.93 -24.97
N LEU A 218 4.22 -2.71 -23.92
CA LEU A 218 5.52 -3.38 -23.68
C LEU A 218 5.39 -4.70 -22.92
N GLY A 219 4.19 -5.04 -22.46
CA GLY A 219 3.90 -6.24 -21.69
C GLY A 219 2.71 -7.01 -22.27
N LEU A 220 1.65 -7.12 -21.47
CA LEU A 220 0.48 -7.96 -21.75
C LEU A 220 -0.34 -7.53 -22.99
N ASP A 221 -0.21 -6.29 -23.45
CA ASP A 221 -0.98 -5.74 -24.57
C ASP A 221 -0.18 -5.63 -25.88
N SER A 222 1.04 -6.19 -25.92
CA SER A 222 1.92 -6.14 -27.10
C SER A 222 1.26 -6.64 -28.39
N ASP A 223 0.35 -7.62 -28.31
CA ASP A 223 -0.44 -8.15 -29.43
C ASP A 223 -1.36 -7.12 -30.12
N ARG A 224 -1.59 -5.96 -29.49
CA ARG A 224 -2.42 -4.85 -29.98
C ARG A 224 -1.67 -3.92 -30.94
N LEU A 225 -0.34 -3.99 -30.99
CA LEU A 225 0.46 -3.17 -31.92
C LEU A 225 0.07 -3.44 -33.37
N GLY A 226 -0.12 -2.39 -34.16
CA GLY A 226 -0.58 -2.43 -35.54
C GLY A 226 -2.07 -2.78 -35.72
N ASN A 227 -2.87 -2.81 -34.64
CA ASN A 227 -4.30 -3.09 -34.71
C ASN A 227 -5.11 -1.79 -34.68
N LEU A 228 -6.12 -1.68 -35.54
CA LEU A 228 -7.26 -0.77 -35.42
C LEU A 228 -8.43 -1.57 -34.85
N GLU A 229 -8.66 -1.43 -33.56
CA GLU A 229 -9.68 -2.18 -32.83
C GLU A 229 -11.04 -1.49 -32.83
N ILE A 230 -12.10 -2.29 -32.90
CA ILE A 230 -13.48 -1.86 -32.75
C ILE A 230 -13.95 -2.46 -31.44
N PHE A 231 -14.20 -1.61 -30.46
CA PHE A 231 -14.32 -1.99 -29.07
C PHE A 231 -15.69 -1.61 -28.50
N HIS A 232 -16.37 -2.57 -27.87
CA HIS A 232 -17.61 -2.33 -27.16
C HIS A 232 -17.64 -3.08 -25.82
N SER A 233 -17.78 -2.35 -24.71
CA SER A 233 -18.11 -2.96 -23.42
C SER A 233 -19.62 -2.92 -23.19
N PRO A 234 -20.31 -4.07 -23.14
CA PRO A 234 -21.75 -4.10 -22.85
C PRO A 234 -22.08 -3.69 -21.41
N GLU A 235 -21.12 -3.80 -20.50
CA GLU A 235 -21.25 -3.53 -19.07
C GLU A 235 -21.32 -2.04 -18.73
N LEU A 236 -20.86 -1.20 -19.67
CA LEU A 236 -20.87 0.25 -19.57
C LEU A 236 -21.95 0.82 -20.48
N ASN A 237 -22.59 1.91 -20.07
CA ASN A 237 -23.33 2.75 -21.00
C ASN A 237 -22.36 3.70 -21.72
N VAL A 238 -22.86 4.53 -22.65
CA VAL A 238 -22.06 5.53 -23.39
C VAL A 238 -21.37 6.53 -22.44
N ASN A 239 -21.78 6.57 -21.16
CA ASN A 239 -21.28 7.45 -20.11
C ASN A 239 -20.55 6.69 -19.00
N SER A 240 -20.05 5.48 -19.29
CA SER A 240 -19.20 4.68 -18.39
C SER A 240 -19.84 4.27 -17.04
N VAL A 241 -21.16 4.37 -16.89
CA VAL A 241 -21.86 3.93 -15.68
C VAL A 241 -21.92 2.40 -15.64
N LYS A 242 -21.50 1.81 -14.51
CA LYS A 242 -21.60 0.36 -14.27
C LYS A 242 -23.05 -0.07 -14.19
N LYS A 243 -23.47 -0.94 -15.12
CA LYS A 243 -24.84 -1.49 -15.14
C LYS A 243 -25.11 -2.58 -14.10
N LEU A 244 -24.05 -3.12 -13.48
CA LEU A 244 -24.13 -4.09 -12.39
C LEU A 244 -23.53 -3.51 -11.12
N GLN A 245 -24.28 -3.60 -10.03
CA GLN A 245 -23.79 -3.34 -8.68
C GLN A 245 -23.77 -4.66 -7.89
N LEU A 246 -22.63 -4.96 -7.28
CA LEU A 246 -22.45 -6.08 -6.35
C LEU A 246 -22.39 -5.50 -4.94
N PHE A 247 -23.23 -6.01 -4.05
CA PHE A 247 -23.22 -5.67 -2.64
C PHE A 247 -22.84 -6.90 -1.83
N TYR A 248 -21.89 -6.71 -0.92
CA TYR A 248 -21.47 -7.73 0.03
C TYR A 248 -21.69 -7.21 1.44
N LYS A 249 -22.57 -7.86 2.21
CA LYS A 249 -22.81 -7.52 3.62
C LYS A 249 -23.31 -8.75 4.37
N ASN A 250 -22.68 -9.08 5.50
CA ASN A 250 -23.11 -10.13 6.44
C ASN A 250 -23.45 -11.47 5.74
N GLU A 251 -22.48 -12.06 5.02
CA GLU A 251 -22.62 -13.37 4.32
C GLU A 251 -23.65 -13.40 3.18
N LYS A 252 -24.15 -12.23 2.77
CA LYS A 252 -25.05 -12.07 1.64
C LYS A 252 -24.35 -11.37 0.49
N VAL A 253 -24.47 -11.96 -0.68
CA VAL A 253 -24.15 -11.32 -1.94
C VAL A 253 -25.46 -10.96 -2.61
N SER A 254 -25.68 -9.67 -2.86
CA SER A 254 -26.74 -9.25 -3.77
C SER A 254 -26.14 -8.62 -5.01
N PHE A 255 -26.71 -8.95 -6.17
CA PHE A 255 -26.43 -8.22 -7.40
C PHE A 255 -27.68 -7.45 -7.82
N LYS A 256 -27.47 -6.28 -8.41
CA LYS A 256 -28.50 -5.49 -9.07
C LYS A 256 -28.06 -5.21 -10.49
N TYR A 257 -28.81 -5.72 -11.47
CA TYR A 257 -28.60 -5.49 -12.90
C TYR A 257 -29.81 -4.76 -13.48
N ILE A 258 -29.60 -3.63 -14.17
CA ILE A 258 -30.66 -2.91 -14.87
C ILE A 258 -30.48 -3.10 -16.38
N PRO A 259 -31.31 -3.93 -17.04
CA PRO A 259 -31.30 -4.08 -18.48
C PRO A 259 -32.00 -2.90 -19.17
N GLU A 260 -31.23 -1.97 -19.74
CA GLU A 260 -31.78 -0.77 -20.41
C GLU A 260 -32.22 -1.01 -21.89
N ARG A 261 -31.81 -2.12 -22.53
CA ARG A 261 -31.80 -2.24 -24.00
C ARG A 261 -32.96 -3.05 -24.63
N TYR A 262 -33.35 -2.63 -25.83
CA TYR A 262 -34.29 -3.26 -26.76
C TYR A 262 -33.69 -4.50 -27.45
N GLU A 263 -33.38 -5.55 -26.71
CA GLU A 263 -33.05 -6.83 -27.33
C GLU A 263 -34.21 -7.81 -27.11
N ASN A 264 -34.55 -8.58 -28.15
CA ASN A 264 -35.59 -9.62 -28.12
C ASN A 264 -35.17 -10.81 -27.24
N TRP A 265 -34.74 -10.57 -26.00
CA TRP A 265 -34.44 -11.61 -25.04
C TRP A 265 -35.74 -12.22 -24.53
N ALA A 266 -35.80 -13.55 -24.51
CA ALA A 266 -36.85 -14.30 -23.85
C ALA A 266 -36.56 -14.40 -22.34
N ALA A 267 -35.30 -14.62 -21.99
CA ALA A 267 -34.85 -14.79 -20.61
C ALA A 267 -33.39 -14.36 -20.42
N LEU A 268 -33.06 -14.00 -19.19
CA LEU A 268 -31.70 -13.80 -18.70
C LEU A 268 -31.30 -15.00 -17.82
N ASN A 269 -30.16 -15.58 -18.13
CA ASN A 269 -29.51 -16.64 -17.36
C ASN A 269 -28.36 -16.02 -16.57
N VAL A 270 -28.55 -15.86 -15.27
CA VAL A 270 -27.52 -15.41 -14.33
C VAL A 270 -26.84 -16.63 -13.72
N THR A 271 -25.53 -16.76 -13.91
CA THR A 271 -24.69 -17.76 -13.29
C THR A 271 -23.72 -17.08 -12.33
N VAL A 272 -23.84 -17.36 -11.03
CA VAL A 272 -22.88 -16.93 -10.01
C VAL A 272 -21.97 -18.10 -9.68
N LYS A 273 -20.67 -17.90 -9.76
CA LYS A 273 -19.63 -18.86 -9.40
C LYS A 273 -18.86 -18.32 -8.21
N LEU A 274 -18.65 -19.16 -7.21
CA LEU A 274 -17.93 -18.84 -5.99
C LEU A 274 -16.63 -19.62 -5.97
N PHE A 275 -15.54 -18.94 -5.65
CA PHE A 275 -14.19 -19.47 -5.74
C PHE A 275 -13.52 -19.52 -4.37
N LEU A 276 -12.68 -20.53 -4.20
CA LEU A 276 -11.68 -20.60 -3.14
C LEU A 276 -10.38 -21.11 -3.77
N ASP A 277 -9.27 -20.40 -3.59
CA ASP A 277 -7.97 -20.67 -4.22
C ASP A 277 -8.05 -20.80 -5.75
N ASN A 278 -8.87 -19.97 -6.41
CA ASN A 278 -9.19 -20.04 -7.84
C ASN A 278 -9.92 -21.31 -8.30
N ILE A 279 -10.38 -22.17 -7.39
CA ILE A 279 -11.20 -23.35 -7.70
C ILE A 279 -12.67 -22.95 -7.57
N GLU A 280 -13.49 -23.26 -8.57
CA GLU A 280 -14.95 -23.08 -8.50
C GLU A 280 -15.52 -24.10 -7.51
N ILE A 281 -16.07 -23.60 -6.40
CA ILE A 281 -16.62 -24.43 -5.32
C ILE A 281 -18.14 -24.52 -5.43
N GLU A 282 -18.80 -23.39 -5.65
CA GLU A 282 -20.25 -23.32 -5.78
C GLU A 282 -20.65 -22.57 -7.03
N LYS A 283 -21.76 -23.03 -7.62
CA LYS A 283 -22.35 -22.44 -8.82
C LYS A 283 -23.86 -22.33 -8.64
N HIS A 284 -24.36 -21.10 -8.67
CA HIS A 284 -25.79 -20.82 -8.70
C HIS A 284 -26.20 -20.40 -10.10
N GLN A 285 -27.29 -20.96 -10.60
CA GLN A 285 -27.88 -20.57 -11.88
C GLN A 285 -29.32 -20.15 -11.67
N ILE A 286 -29.66 -18.97 -12.18
CA ILE A 286 -31.00 -18.42 -12.13
C ILE A 286 -31.39 -18.02 -13.53
N GLN A 287 -32.56 -18.46 -13.98
CA GLN A 287 -33.20 -17.96 -15.18
C GLN A 287 -34.32 -17.00 -14.77
N THR A 288 -34.28 -15.77 -15.27
CA THR A 288 -35.31 -14.77 -15.03
C THR A 288 -35.91 -14.31 -16.35
N PRO A 289 -37.24 -14.07 -16.41
CA PRO A 289 -37.85 -13.51 -17.61
C PRO A 289 -37.30 -12.11 -17.86
N PHE A 290 -36.98 -11.80 -19.12
CA PHE A 290 -36.47 -10.48 -19.48
C PHE A 290 -37.60 -9.44 -19.44
N LYS A 291 -37.42 -8.38 -18.64
CA LYS A 291 -38.27 -7.20 -18.63
C LYS A 291 -37.40 -5.96 -18.75
N GLN A 292 -37.72 -5.11 -19.71
CA GLN A 292 -36.97 -3.90 -20.02
C GLN A 292 -37.09 -2.88 -18.87
N ASN A 293 -35.97 -2.23 -18.51
CA ASN A 293 -35.87 -1.21 -17.45
C ASN A 293 -36.28 -1.65 -16.03
N GLU A 294 -36.60 -2.93 -15.80
CA GLU A 294 -36.81 -3.46 -14.45
C GLU A 294 -35.50 -4.01 -13.90
N ALA A 295 -35.09 -3.53 -12.72
CA ALA A 295 -33.89 -4.01 -12.04
C ALA A 295 -34.06 -5.50 -11.65
N CYS A 296 -33.23 -6.37 -12.23
CA CYS A 296 -33.07 -7.73 -11.77
C CYS A 296 -32.17 -7.72 -10.54
N SER A 297 -32.73 -7.98 -9.36
CA SER A 297 -31.97 -8.15 -8.13
C SER A 297 -32.16 -9.54 -7.55
N HIS A 298 -31.07 -10.20 -7.21
CA HIS A 298 -31.10 -11.48 -6.49
C HIS A 298 -30.06 -11.45 -5.37
N THR A 299 -30.41 -12.10 -4.27
CA THR A 299 -29.54 -12.26 -3.11
C THR A 299 -29.26 -13.74 -2.91
N PHE A 300 -27.99 -14.08 -2.77
CA PHE A 300 -27.52 -15.41 -2.42
C PHE A 300 -26.95 -15.37 -1.01
N PHE A 301 -27.19 -16.44 -0.27
CA PHE A 301 -26.56 -16.70 1.01
C PHE A 301 -25.33 -17.56 0.75
N LEU A 302 -24.19 -17.12 1.27
CA LEU A 302 -22.97 -17.90 1.18
C LEU A 302 -23.01 -19.00 2.25
N SER A 303 -22.80 -20.24 1.85
CA SER A 303 -22.72 -21.39 2.75
C SER A 303 -21.42 -21.39 3.58
N GLN A 304 -20.38 -20.74 3.07
CA GLN A 304 -19.03 -20.70 3.62
C GLN A 304 -18.25 -19.48 3.11
N TYR A 305 -16.99 -19.34 3.56
CA TYR A 305 -16.08 -18.31 3.08
C TYR A 305 -15.59 -18.61 1.65
N TYR A 306 -15.44 -17.55 0.85
CA TYR A 306 -14.94 -17.59 -0.54
C TYR A 306 -13.90 -16.50 -0.73
N ASP A 307 -12.86 -16.77 -1.52
CA ASP A 307 -11.80 -15.80 -1.85
C ASP A 307 -12.11 -15.01 -3.13
N GLY A 308 -13.17 -15.40 -3.85
CA GLY A 308 -13.64 -14.68 -5.01
C GLY A 308 -15.03 -15.09 -5.46
N ILE A 309 -15.65 -14.19 -6.22
CA ILE A 309 -16.97 -14.38 -6.81
C ILE A 309 -16.91 -13.95 -8.27
N GLN A 310 -17.52 -14.73 -9.17
CA GLN A 310 -17.76 -14.36 -10.56
C GLN A 310 -19.25 -14.39 -10.87
N VAL A 311 -19.77 -13.31 -11.43
CA VAL A 311 -21.16 -13.22 -11.89
C VAL A 311 -21.17 -13.13 -13.40
N ASN A 312 -21.78 -14.12 -14.05
CA ASN A 312 -21.99 -14.20 -15.49
C ASN A 312 -23.47 -14.01 -15.80
N ILE A 313 -23.83 -13.07 -16.66
CA ILE A 313 -25.20 -12.92 -17.15
C ILE A 313 -25.18 -13.23 -18.65
N SER A 314 -26.08 -14.08 -19.09
CA SER A 314 -26.24 -14.43 -20.48
C SER A 314 -27.70 -14.28 -20.90
N GLY A 315 -27.94 -13.88 -22.13
CA GLY A 315 -29.28 -13.73 -22.66
C GLY A 315 -29.63 -14.85 -23.63
N GLN A 316 -30.91 -15.22 -23.67
CA GLN A 316 -31.48 -16.14 -24.66
C GLN A 316 -32.46 -15.40 -25.58
N LEU A 317 -32.24 -15.44 -26.89
CA LEU A 317 -33.07 -14.70 -27.86
C LEU A 317 -34.42 -15.40 -28.10
N LYS A 318 -35.50 -14.61 -28.29
CA LYS A 318 -36.87 -15.09 -28.58
C LYS A 318 -36.98 -15.87 -29.89
N GLN A 319 -36.14 -15.57 -30.87
CA GLN A 319 -36.22 -16.14 -32.22
C GLN A 319 -35.25 -17.33 -32.44
N GLU A 320 -34.25 -17.52 -31.57
CA GLU A 320 -33.24 -18.58 -31.68
C GLU A 320 -32.94 -19.14 -30.28
N SER A 321 -33.74 -20.10 -29.83
CA SER A 321 -33.70 -20.63 -28.46
C SER A 321 -32.40 -21.35 -28.10
N SER A 322 -31.59 -21.75 -29.09
CA SER A 322 -30.32 -22.46 -28.88
C SER A 322 -29.10 -21.55 -28.68
N LEU A 323 -29.20 -20.25 -28.98
CA LEU A 323 -28.07 -19.32 -28.87
C LEU A 323 -28.15 -18.54 -27.56
N VAL A 324 -27.24 -18.87 -26.65
CA VAL A 324 -27.01 -18.16 -25.39
C VAL A 324 -25.79 -17.28 -25.56
N THR A 325 -25.97 -15.97 -25.47
CA THR A 325 -24.88 -15.00 -25.58
C THR A 325 -24.52 -14.48 -24.20
N THR A 326 -23.24 -14.59 -23.82
CA THR A 326 -22.73 -13.95 -22.59
C THR A 326 -22.88 -12.43 -22.73
N ILE A 327 -23.79 -11.84 -21.97
CA ILE A 327 -23.97 -10.39 -21.92
C ILE A 327 -22.90 -9.78 -21.00
N PHE A 328 -22.57 -10.48 -19.92
CA PHE A 328 -21.81 -9.95 -18.80
C PHE A 328 -20.98 -11.04 -18.11
N SER A 329 -19.78 -10.71 -17.64
CA SER A 329 -19.01 -11.55 -16.72
C SER A 329 -18.04 -10.69 -15.90
N GLN A 330 -18.25 -10.59 -14.59
CA GLN A 330 -17.36 -9.87 -13.67
C GLN A 330 -16.90 -10.79 -12.55
N ARG A 331 -15.60 -10.76 -12.25
CA ARG A 331 -15.00 -11.41 -11.08
C ARG A 331 -14.51 -10.37 -10.07
N GLN A 332 -14.71 -10.62 -8.79
CA GLN A 332 -14.18 -9.86 -7.67
C GLN A 332 -13.50 -10.81 -6.69
N ASN A 333 -12.31 -10.46 -6.22
CA ASN A 333 -11.57 -11.23 -5.21
C ASN A 333 -11.68 -10.56 -3.84
N PHE A 334 -11.69 -11.36 -2.78
CA PHE A 334 -11.75 -10.93 -1.39
C PHE A 334 -10.37 -11.13 -0.72
N ILE A 335 -10.06 -10.32 0.29
CA ILE A 335 -8.79 -10.43 1.04
C ILE A 335 -8.95 -11.50 2.13
N ASN A 336 -8.11 -12.53 2.11
CA ASN A 336 -8.20 -13.71 3.00
C ASN A 336 -7.32 -13.61 4.27
N SER A 337 -6.14 -12.98 4.21
CA SER A 337 -5.28 -12.78 5.38
C SER A 337 -4.27 -11.64 5.22
N ILE A 338 -3.82 -11.08 6.35
CA ILE A 338 -2.74 -10.10 6.43
C ILE A 338 -1.65 -10.67 7.35
N ASN A 339 -0.40 -10.67 6.87
CA ASN A 339 0.77 -11.10 7.63
C ASN A 339 1.55 -9.87 8.10
N VAL A 340 1.78 -9.77 9.41
CA VAL A 340 2.55 -8.69 10.04
C VAL A 340 3.76 -9.32 10.72
N GLY A 341 4.96 -9.13 10.16
CA GLY A 341 6.21 -9.59 10.76
C GLY A 341 6.90 -8.47 11.53
N MET A 342 7.22 -8.70 12.81
CA MET A 342 8.08 -7.85 13.63
C MET A 342 9.46 -8.50 13.78
N ASN A 343 10.52 -7.77 13.44
CA ASN A 343 11.90 -8.22 13.66
C ASN A 343 12.55 -7.33 14.74
N ILE A 344 12.83 -7.89 15.91
CA ILE A 344 13.55 -7.22 17.00
C ILE A 344 15.05 -7.49 16.81
N ILE A 345 15.88 -6.45 16.70
CA ILE A 345 17.35 -6.62 16.55
C ILE A 345 17.94 -6.92 17.94
N GLU A 346 18.51 -8.11 18.15
CA GLU A 346 19.17 -8.52 19.41
C GLU A 346 20.66 -8.15 19.44
N LEU A 347 21.39 -8.23 18.31
CA LEU A 347 22.85 -8.02 18.28
C LEU A 347 23.30 -7.52 16.90
N SER A 348 24.13 -6.47 16.80
CA SER A 348 24.70 -6.03 15.52
C SER A 348 26.14 -5.52 15.65
N GLY A 349 26.96 -5.68 14.60
CA GLY A 349 28.37 -5.30 14.64
C GLY A 349 29.14 -5.61 13.34
N LYS A 350 30.46 -5.41 13.35
CA LYS A 350 31.37 -5.76 12.24
C LYS A 350 32.47 -6.72 12.71
N LEU A 351 32.71 -7.79 11.96
CA LEU A 351 33.77 -8.75 12.23
C LEU A 351 35.06 -8.41 11.45
N LYS A 352 36.21 -8.63 12.10
CA LYS A 352 37.53 -8.56 11.45
C LYS A 352 37.82 -9.91 10.79
N LEU A 353 37.81 -9.93 9.45
CA LEU A 353 38.07 -11.11 8.63
C LEU A 353 39.28 -10.85 7.73
N ASP A 354 40.49 -10.97 8.29
CA ASP A 354 41.76 -10.63 7.60
C ASP A 354 41.97 -11.43 6.31
N TRP A 355 41.38 -12.63 6.21
CA TRP A 355 41.42 -13.45 4.99
C TRP A 355 40.51 -12.91 3.87
N LEU A 356 39.38 -12.29 4.22
CA LEU A 356 38.43 -11.70 3.26
C LEU A 356 39.01 -10.41 2.65
N ASP A 357 39.83 -9.68 3.41
CA ASP A 357 40.46 -8.42 2.99
C ASP A 357 41.53 -8.56 1.91
N LYS A 358 42.13 -9.75 1.77
CA LYS A 358 43.19 -10.02 0.78
C LYS A 358 42.69 -10.02 -0.67
N GLY A 359 41.37 -9.99 -0.92
CA GLY A 359 40.77 -10.12 -2.26
C GLY A 359 40.23 -8.84 -2.90
N SER A 360 39.84 -7.85 -2.11
CA SER A 360 38.99 -6.74 -2.56
C SER A 360 39.77 -5.44 -2.76
N GLN A 361 40.52 -5.33 -3.87
CA GLN A 361 41.28 -4.12 -4.20
C GLN A 361 40.49 -3.08 -5.03
N GLN A 362 39.24 -3.36 -5.45
CA GLN A 362 38.44 -2.44 -6.25
C GLN A 362 37.48 -1.59 -5.40
N LYS A 363 37.52 -0.26 -5.57
CA LYS A 363 36.65 0.72 -4.86
C LYS A 363 35.15 0.42 -4.93
N LYS A 364 34.66 -0.20 -6.00
CA LYS A 364 33.23 -0.51 -6.22
C LYS A 364 32.69 -1.61 -5.31
N ASP A 365 33.56 -2.51 -4.82
CA ASP A 365 33.15 -3.67 -4.02
C ASP A 365 33.29 -3.43 -2.51
N LEU A 366 33.78 -2.25 -2.09
CA LEU A 366 33.93 -1.88 -0.68
C LEU A 366 32.59 -1.89 0.08
N ALA A 367 31.48 -1.50 -0.58
CA ALA A 367 30.16 -1.55 0.03
C ALA A 367 29.68 -3.00 0.27
N ARG A 368 29.90 -3.89 -0.70
CA ARG A 368 29.59 -5.33 -0.57
C ARG A 368 30.49 -6.02 0.46
N LEU A 369 31.77 -5.65 0.50
CA LEU A 369 32.73 -6.11 1.52
C LEU A 369 32.31 -5.66 2.92
N ASN A 370 31.91 -4.39 3.08
CA ASN A 370 31.45 -3.87 4.36
C ASN A 370 30.14 -4.55 4.82
N ASN A 371 29.23 -4.84 3.90
CA ASN A 371 28.00 -5.59 4.20
C ASN A 371 28.27 -7.06 4.53
N THR A 372 29.25 -7.70 3.90
CA THR A 372 29.61 -9.09 4.23
C THR A 372 30.33 -9.20 5.57
N LYS A 373 30.99 -8.12 6.04
CA LYS A 373 31.58 -8.05 7.39
C LYS A 373 30.60 -7.67 8.49
N SER A 374 29.50 -6.99 8.17
CA SER A 374 28.48 -6.62 9.15
C SER A 374 27.55 -7.79 9.48
N PHE A 375 27.05 -7.84 10.71
CA PHE A 375 26.05 -8.82 11.15
C PHE A 375 24.94 -8.15 11.93
N SER A 376 23.75 -8.76 11.86
CA SER A 376 22.58 -8.39 12.63
C SER A 376 21.78 -9.65 12.97
N LYS A 377 21.60 -9.93 14.27
CA LYS A 377 20.72 -11.01 14.76
C LYS A 377 19.35 -10.43 15.08
N TYR A 378 18.30 -11.12 14.63
CA TYR A 378 16.92 -10.71 14.81
C TYR A 378 16.13 -11.78 15.57
N GLN A 379 15.20 -11.36 16.42
CA GLN A 379 14.10 -12.16 16.93
C GLN A 379 12.86 -11.79 16.11
N SER A 380 12.40 -12.70 15.26
CA SER A 380 11.22 -12.49 14.42
C SER A 380 9.96 -13.01 15.13
N SER A 381 8.93 -12.17 15.24
CA SER A 381 7.56 -12.59 15.57
C SER A 381 6.64 -12.27 14.39
N ASP A 382 6.12 -13.31 13.76
CA ASP A 382 5.12 -13.18 12.70
C ASP A 382 3.72 -13.29 13.32
N ILE A 383 2.94 -12.22 13.20
CA ILE A 383 1.51 -12.19 13.52
C ILE A 383 0.74 -12.41 12.21
N HIS A 384 0.14 -13.58 12.10
CA HIS A 384 -0.78 -13.90 11.01
C HIS A 384 -2.20 -13.52 11.42
N VAL A 385 -2.73 -12.42 10.89
CA VAL A 385 -4.16 -12.09 11.04
C VAL A 385 -4.90 -12.80 9.91
N LYS A 386 -5.51 -13.93 10.24
CA LYS A 386 -6.36 -14.72 9.35
C LYS A 386 -7.84 -14.50 9.69
N GLY A 387 -8.71 -14.49 8.67
CA GLY A 387 -10.16 -14.38 8.89
C GLY A 387 -10.70 -15.53 9.77
N PRO A 388 -11.82 -15.33 10.49
CA PRO A 388 -12.31 -16.26 11.51
C PRO A 388 -12.77 -17.64 11.00
N ASN A 389 -12.96 -17.83 9.68
CA ASN A 389 -13.62 -19.02 9.10
C ASN A 389 -12.83 -19.69 7.95
N ILE A 390 -11.51 -19.86 8.05
CA ILE A 390 -10.75 -20.61 7.03
C ILE A 390 -11.06 -22.12 7.13
N PRO A 391 -11.37 -22.81 6.01
CA PRO A 391 -11.61 -24.25 6.00
C PRO A 391 -10.38 -25.04 6.48
N LYS A 392 -10.57 -26.00 7.38
CA LYS A 392 -9.48 -26.82 7.98
C LYS A 392 -8.63 -27.58 6.95
N TRP A 393 -9.18 -27.89 5.77
CA TRP A 393 -8.47 -28.60 4.71
C TRP A 393 -7.44 -27.72 3.99
N GLU A 394 -7.62 -26.41 3.91
CA GLU A 394 -6.68 -25.49 3.26
C GLU A 394 -5.33 -25.43 4.03
N LEU A 395 -5.40 -25.52 5.36
CA LEU A 395 -4.21 -25.68 6.22
C LEU A 395 -3.49 -27.02 5.98
N ALA A 396 -4.25 -28.10 5.78
CA ALA A 396 -3.70 -29.42 5.48
C ALA A 396 -3.08 -29.48 4.07
N ASP A 397 -3.73 -28.89 3.09
CA ASP A 397 -3.28 -28.83 1.70
C ASP A 397 -2.08 -27.90 1.51
N ASN A 398 -1.99 -26.79 2.25
CA ASN A 398 -0.79 -25.96 2.25
C ASN A 398 0.40 -26.71 2.87
N ASN A 399 0.19 -27.40 3.99
CA ASN A 399 1.22 -28.27 4.58
C ASN A 399 1.63 -29.40 3.62
N PHE A 400 0.68 -29.97 2.87
CA PHE A 400 0.92 -31.02 1.88
C PHE A 400 1.59 -30.48 0.60
N LYS A 401 1.19 -29.31 0.09
CA LYS A 401 1.82 -28.61 -1.05
C LYS A 401 3.26 -28.22 -0.73
N ILE A 402 3.55 -27.77 0.49
CA ILE A 402 4.93 -27.57 0.97
C ILE A 402 5.71 -28.89 0.92
N LYS A 403 5.08 -30.00 1.35
CA LYS A 403 5.65 -31.36 1.34
C LYS A 403 5.80 -31.98 -0.07
N ILE A 404 4.99 -31.57 -1.04
CA ILE A 404 5.01 -32.04 -2.44
C ILE A 404 5.93 -31.17 -3.31
N SER A 405 6.00 -29.87 -3.06
CA SER A 405 6.92 -28.96 -3.74
C SER A 405 8.39 -29.19 -3.33
N SER A 406 8.64 -29.94 -2.26
CA SER A 406 9.95 -30.52 -1.95
C SER A 406 10.28 -31.80 -2.75
N LEU A 407 9.31 -32.40 -3.47
CA LEU A 407 9.48 -33.66 -4.20
C LEU A 407 9.76 -33.50 -5.72
N PHE A 408 9.74 -32.27 -6.27
CA PHE A 408 10.05 -32.01 -7.69
C PHE A 408 11.35 -31.20 -7.85
N MET A 409 12.21 -31.64 -8.78
CA MET A 409 13.59 -31.14 -8.93
C MET A 409 13.68 -29.62 -9.15
N LYS A 410 14.42 -28.97 -8.27
CA LYS A 410 14.79 -27.54 -8.32
C LYS A 410 16.13 -27.36 -9.04
N LYS A 411 16.36 -26.14 -9.51
CA LYS A 411 17.70 -25.63 -9.89
C LYS A 411 18.73 -26.07 -8.84
N SER A 412 19.86 -26.63 -9.27
CA SER A 412 20.91 -27.14 -8.36
C SER A 412 21.27 -26.09 -7.30
N GLU A 413 21.31 -26.50 -6.04
CA GLU A 413 21.72 -25.66 -4.92
C GLU A 413 23.25 -25.57 -4.80
N GLY A 414 24.00 -26.33 -5.60
CA GLY A 414 25.45 -26.21 -5.73
C GLY A 414 25.88 -25.01 -6.59
N ASP A 415 27.14 -24.61 -6.46
CA ASP A 415 27.69 -23.44 -7.17
C ASP A 415 29.20 -23.59 -7.44
N PHE A 416 29.74 -22.77 -8.35
CA PHE A 416 31.15 -22.76 -8.73
C PHE A 416 31.75 -21.37 -8.56
N PHE A 417 32.85 -21.29 -7.81
CA PHE A 417 33.56 -20.05 -7.52
C PHE A 417 34.96 -20.11 -8.11
N GLU A 418 35.32 -19.14 -8.94
CA GLU A 418 36.61 -19.06 -9.65
C GLU A 418 37.79 -18.72 -8.71
N LYS A 419 39.03 -18.80 -9.18
CA LYS A 419 40.19 -18.40 -8.35
C LYS A 419 40.14 -16.90 -8.04
N LEU A 420 40.66 -16.53 -6.88
CA LEU A 420 40.69 -15.15 -6.41
C LEU A 420 41.53 -14.26 -7.31
N ALA A 421 42.63 -14.77 -7.86
CA ALA A 421 43.46 -14.05 -8.83
C ALA A 421 42.70 -13.73 -10.14
N ASP A 422 41.70 -14.54 -10.50
CA ASP A 422 41.00 -14.43 -11.78
C ASP A 422 39.77 -13.50 -11.68
N ASN A 423 38.97 -13.61 -10.60
CA ASN A 423 37.70 -12.88 -10.45
C ASN A 423 37.75 -11.77 -9.35
N GLY A 424 38.74 -11.76 -8.46
CA GLY A 424 38.89 -10.76 -7.37
C GLY A 424 37.74 -10.70 -6.34
N ARG A 425 36.59 -11.32 -6.63
CA ARG A 425 35.33 -11.29 -5.87
C ARG A 425 34.91 -12.65 -5.33
N SER A 426 35.56 -13.74 -5.75
CA SER A 426 35.14 -15.11 -5.44
C SER A 426 34.95 -15.37 -3.95
N ARG A 427 35.78 -14.78 -3.08
CA ARG A 427 35.62 -14.93 -1.62
C ARG A 427 34.36 -14.26 -1.08
N ILE A 428 33.96 -13.11 -1.62
CA ILE A 428 32.70 -12.41 -1.27
C ILE A 428 31.51 -13.28 -1.70
N GLU A 429 31.57 -13.85 -2.91
CA GLU A 429 30.50 -14.70 -3.46
C GLU A 429 30.31 -15.98 -2.65
N VAL A 430 31.40 -16.59 -2.16
CA VAL A 430 31.34 -17.75 -1.23
C VAL A 430 30.62 -17.37 0.06
N VAL A 431 30.95 -16.21 0.66
CA VAL A 431 30.28 -15.73 1.89
C VAL A 431 28.79 -15.47 1.64
N GLU A 432 28.44 -14.82 0.53
CA GLU A 432 27.04 -14.56 0.15
C GLU A 432 26.25 -15.87 -0.09
N TRP A 433 26.91 -16.90 -0.61
CA TRP A 433 26.29 -18.22 -0.80
C TRP A 433 25.97 -18.89 0.54
N PHE A 434 26.92 -18.91 1.49
CA PHE A 434 26.66 -19.44 2.83
C PHE A 434 25.60 -18.63 3.59
N GLN A 435 25.58 -17.30 3.47
CA GLN A 435 24.53 -16.45 4.06
C GLN A 435 23.13 -16.86 3.59
N LYS A 436 22.96 -17.08 2.29
CA LYS A 436 21.70 -17.56 1.72
C LYS A 436 21.34 -18.94 2.28
N LEU A 437 22.33 -19.82 2.46
CA LEU A 437 22.14 -21.17 2.99
C LEU A 437 21.70 -21.16 4.46
N PHE A 438 22.41 -20.43 5.34
CA PHE A 438 22.07 -20.31 6.76
C PHE A 438 20.71 -19.64 6.99
N LYS A 439 20.35 -18.64 6.16
CA LYS A 439 19.03 -18.01 6.21
C LYS A 439 17.91 -18.98 5.81
N LYS A 440 18.16 -19.83 4.81
CA LYS A 440 17.20 -20.83 4.33
C LYS A 440 16.97 -21.95 5.35
N TYR A 441 18.04 -22.39 6.03
CA TYR A 441 18.00 -23.48 7.01
C TYR A 441 18.18 -22.96 8.44
N SER A 442 17.45 -21.89 8.79
CA SER A 442 17.62 -21.15 10.06
C SER A 442 17.27 -21.92 11.33
N SER A 443 16.54 -23.03 11.20
CA SER A 443 16.10 -23.89 12.29
C SER A 443 16.81 -25.26 12.33
N HIS A 444 17.95 -25.40 11.68
CA HIS A 444 18.64 -26.68 11.46
C HIS A 444 20.04 -26.71 12.07
N ASP A 445 20.58 -27.91 12.27
CA ASP A 445 21.94 -28.11 12.76
C ASP A 445 22.92 -28.33 11.59
N PHE A 446 24.14 -27.81 11.74
CA PHE A 446 25.16 -27.80 10.69
C PHE A 446 26.38 -28.64 11.10
N HIS A 447 26.78 -29.55 10.23
CA HIS A 447 27.92 -30.44 10.44
C HIS A 447 28.97 -30.23 9.36
N VAL A 448 30.20 -29.95 9.77
CA VAL A 448 31.33 -29.68 8.87
C VAL A 448 32.36 -30.78 9.03
N PHE A 449 32.68 -31.47 7.94
CA PHE A 449 33.78 -32.43 7.87
C PHE A 449 34.85 -31.83 6.98
N ASP A 450 35.97 -31.39 7.57
CA ASP A 450 37.12 -30.86 6.84
C ASP A 450 38.42 -31.18 7.60
N PRO A 451 39.33 -32.00 7.05
CA PRO A 451 40.57 -32.36 7.73
C PRO A 451 41.45 -31.16 8.07
N PHE A 452 41.33 -30.04 7.33
CA PHE A 452 42.18 -28.87 7.50
C PHE A 452 41.46 -27.68 8.14
N TRP A 453 40.33 -27.89 8.82
CA TRP A 453 39.53 -26.83 9.46
C TRP A 453 40.34 -25.99 10.48
N GLU A 454 40.16 -24.68 10.42
CA GLU A 454 40.83 -23.68 11.26
C GLU A 454 39.84 -22.59 11.75
N THR A 455 40.32 -21.64 12.54
CA THR A 455 39.51 -20.59 13.18
C THR A 455 38.82 -19.67 12.16
N ASN A 456 39.46 -19.35 11.04
CA ASN A 456 38.88 -18.47 10.00
C ASN A 456 37.53 -18.95 9.44
N GLY A 457 37.39 -20.27 9.23
CA GLY A 457 36.12 -20.87 8.78
C GLY A 457 35.04 -20.83 9.88
N THR A 458 35.47 -20.93 11.14
CA THR A 458 34.59 -20.84 12.31
C THR A 458 34.01 -19.44 12.46
N THR A 459 34.84 -18.40 12.30
CA THR A 459 34.42 -17.00 12.36
C THR A 459 33.38 -16.65 11.30
N LEU A 460 33.51 -17.22 10.08
CA LEU A 460 32.55 -17.05 9.01
C LEU A 460 31.17 -17.60 9.41
N PHE A 461 31.11 -18.81 9.93
CA PHE A 461 29.85 -19.48 10.25
C PHE A 461 29.19 -18.94 11.51
N ALA A 462 29.96 -18.52 12.50
CA ALA A 462 29.45 -17.93 13.74
C ALA A 462 28.56 -16.70 13.48
N LYS A 463 28.89 -15.91 12.44
CA LYS A 463 28.17 -14.69 12.08
C LYS A 463 26.74 -14.96 11.64
N ASP A 464 26.57 -15.97 10.79
CA ASP A 464 25.32 -16.25 10.08
C ASP A 464 24.50 -17.37 10.77
N LEU A 465 25.00 -17.91 11.89
CA LEU A 465 24.33 -18.94 12.68
C LEU A 465 23.13 -18.35 13.45
N ASN A 466 21.95 -18.91 13.18
CA ASN A 466 20.70 -18.52 13.84
C ASN A 466 20.59 -19.09 15.27
N LYS A 467 19.87 -18.37 16.13
CA LYS A 467 19.62 -18.75 17.53
C LYS A 467 18.95 -20.12 17.59
N GLY A 468 19.56 -21.08 18.28
CA GLY A 468 19.04 -22.43 18.40
C GLY A 468 19.49 -23.41 17.31
N SER A 469 20.32 -23.00 16.35
CA SER A 469 21.02 -23.89 15.41
C SER A 469 22.39 -24.27 15.96
N ASN A 470 22.76 -25.55 15.94
CA ASN A 470 24.07 -26.00 16.44
C ASN A 470 25.10 -26.12 15.30
N LEU A 471 26.37 -25.90 15.61
CA LEU A 471 27.50 -26.07 14.70
C LEU A 471 28.47 -27.13 15.23
N PHE A 472 28.60 -28.22 14.48
CA PHE A 472 29.50 -29.34 14.76
C PHE A 472 30.62 -29.41 13.73
N ILE A 473 31.87 -29.39 14.17
CA ILE A 473 33.05 -29.49 13.30
C ILE A 473 33.80 -30.78 13.60
N TYR A 474 34.14 -31.50 12.54
CA TYR A 474 34.95 -32.70 12.54
C TYR A 474 36.21 -32.43 11.70
N THR A 475 37.37 -32.42 12.36
CA THR A 475 38.66 -32.06 11.72
C THR A 475 39.79 -32.96 12.18
N ASP A 476 40.95 -32.93 11.53
CA ASP A 476 42.12 -33.68 11.98
C ASP A 476 42.93 -32.88 13.01
N SER A 477 43.61 -33.57 13.94
CA SER A 477 44.45 -32.90 14.94
C SER A 477 45.77 -32.35 14.38
N GLY A 478 46.21 -32.81 13.20
CA GLY A 478 47.44 -32.34 12.55
C GLY A 478 48.74 -32.88 13.17
N GLY A 479 48.67 -34.01 13.90
CA GLY A 479 49.77 -34.59 14.68
C GLY A 479 49.70 -34.23 16.17
N GLU A 480 50.45 -34.95 17.03
CA GLU A 480 50.44 -34.71 18.49
C GLU A 480 51.03 -33.33 18.86
N ASP A 481 52.07 -32.88 18.14
CA ASP A 481 52.77 -31.62 18.42
C ASP A 481 51.90 -30.37 18.18
N LYS A 482 50.96 -30.42 17.22
CA LYS A 482 50.09 -29.28 16.84
C LYS A 482 48.71 -29.32 17.50
N LYS A 483 48.37 -30.45 18.12
CA LYS A 483 47.03 -30.71 18.67
C LYS A 483 46.68 -29.73 19.80
N GLN A 484 47.59 -29.49 20.73
CA GLN A 484 47.37 -28.56 21.85
C GLN A 484 47.24 -27.11 21.37
N GLU A 485 48.09 -26.69 20.44
CA GLU A 485 48.01 -25.36 19.81
C GLU A 485 46.66 -25.15 19.10
N LYS A 486 46.17 -26.18 18.37
CA LYS A 486 44.90 -26.12 17.65
C LYS A 486 43.69 -26.05 18.60
N ILE A 487 43.70 -26.76 19.72
CA ILE A 487 42.67 -26.66 20.77
C ILE A 487 42.62 -25.23 21.32
N GLU A 488 43.79 -24.69 21.71
CA GLU A 488 43.91 -23.35 22.28
C GLU A 488 43.41 -22.27 21.30
N ASN A 489 43.70 -22.42 20.01
CA ASN A 489 43.21 -21.51 18.97
C ASN A 489 41.68 -21.53 18.83
N PHE A 490 41.03 -22.70 18.93
CA PHE A 490 39.57 -22.78 18.90
C PHE A 490 38.93 -22.21 20.17
N LYS A 491 39.55 -22.38 21.34
CA LYS A 491 39.10 -21.75 22.59
C LYS A 491 39.11 -20.23 22.49
N LYS A 492 40.25 -19.65 22.10
CA LYS A 492 40.37 -18.19 21.89
C LYS A 492 39.40 -17.67 20.82
N CYS A 493 39.20 -18.43 19.75
CA CYS A 493 38.21 -18.11 18.72
C CYS A 493 36.77 -18.13 19.27
N TYR A 494 36.42 -19.09 20.11
CA TYR A 494 35.11 -19.13 20.75
C TYR A 494 34.93 -17.99 21.76
N GLU A 495 35.92 -17.73 22.63
CA GLU A 495 35.87 -16.67 23.64
C GLU A 495 35.66 -15.29 23.00
N SER A 496 36.39 -14.99 21.93
CA SER A 496 36.23 -13.74 21.18
C SER A 496 34.88 -13.59 20.45
N MET A 497 34.13 -14.68 20.30
CA MET A 497 32.88 -14.73 19.53
C MET A 497 31.70 -15.30 20.35
N ALA A 498 31.85 -15.47 21.66
CA ALA A 498 30.87 -16.12 22.52
C ALA A 498 29.45 -15.55 22.40
N PRO A 499 29.26 -14.20 22.29
CA PRO A 499 27.94 -13.60 22.07
C PRO A 499 27.25 -14.06 20.77
N LEU A 500 28.03 -14.43 19.74
CA LEU A 500 27.50 -14.94 18.47
C LEU A 500 27.03 -16.39 18.56
N PHE A 501 27.41 -17.14 19.60
CA PHE A 501 26.95 -18.50 19.84
C PHE A 501 25.84 -18.59 20.89
N LEU A 502 25.28 -17.46 21.35
CA LEU A 502 24.20 -17.45 22.35
C LEU A 502 23.00 -18.29 21.87
N GLY A 503 22.64 -19.32 22.65
CA GLY A 503 21.55 -20.25 22.32
C GLY A 503 21.92 -21.34 21.30
N SER A 504 23.18 -21.48 20.93
CA SER A 504 23.69 -22.45 19.93
C SER A 504 24.86 -23.25 20.50
N ARG A 505 24.92 -24.56 20.25
CA ARG A 505 26.08 -25.38 20.62
C ARG A 505 27.16 -25.28 19.55
N PHE A 506 28.38 -25.00 19.98
CA PHE A 506 29.57 -25.06 19.16
C PHE A 506 30.45 -26.20 19.64
N LYS A 507 30.72 -27.19 18.78
CA LYS A 507 31.53 -28.35 19.15
C LYS A 507 32.54 -28.67 18.05
N VAL A 508 33.80 -28.85 18.45
CA VAL A 508 34.89 -29.32 17.59
C VAL A 508 35.37 -30.67 18.07
N SER A 509 35.43 -31.64 17.16
CA SER A 509 35.93 -32.99 17.43
C SER A 509 37.06 -33.35 16.47
N PHE A 510 38.12 -33.92 17.01
CA PHE A 510 39.20 -34.50 16.22
C PHE A 510 38.85 -35.90 15.76
N VAL A 511 39.07 -36.18 14.48
CA VAL A 511 38.84 -37.48 13.86
C VAL A 511 40.12 -37.99 13.20
N SER A 512 40.86 -38.85 13.90
CA SER A 512 42.18 -39.33 13.46
C SER A 512 42.27 -40.86 13.49
N ARG A 513 43.05 -41.45 12.58
CA ARG A 513 43.36 -42.90 12.60
C ARG A 513 44.56 -43.19 13.51
N LYS A 514 44.64 -44.41 14.05
CA LYS A 514 45.87 -44.91 14.70
C LYS A 514 47.04 -44.75 13.72
N GLY A 515 48.07 -44.01 14.11
CA GLY A 515 49.26 -43.71 13.29
C GLY A 515 49.34 -42.30 12.69
N GLY A 516 48.46 -41.37 13.06
CA GLY A 516 48.61 -39.94 12.74
C GLY A 516 48.12 -39.49 11.36
N ASN A 517 47.49 -40.37 10.58
CA ASN A 517 46.86 -40.01 9.30
C ASN A 517 45.41 -39.53 9.50
N PRO A 518 44.95 -38.53 8.72
CA PRO A 518 43.59 -38.01 8.81
C PRO A 518 42.58 -39.10 8.50
N ALA A 519 41.57 -39.26 9.37
CA ALA A 519 40.52 -40.25 9.16
C ALA A 519 39.50 -39.84 8.10
N ILE A 520 39.40 -38.53 7.85
CA ILE A 520 38.52 -37.88 6.88
C ILE A 520 39.42 -37.28 5.80
N HIS A 521 39.22 -37.68 4.54
CA HIS A 521 39.95 -37.15 3.40
C HIS A 521 39.12 -36.10 2.62
N ASP A 522 37.85 -36.42 2.39
CA ASP A 522 36.92 -35.58 1.64
C ASP A 522 36.20 -34.57 2.54
N ARG A 523 35.67 -33.51 1.94
CA ARG A 523 35.06 -32.39 2.67
C ARG A 523 33.57 -32.36 2.47
N TYR A 524 32.83 -32.39 3.56
CA TYR A 524 31.38 -32.43 3.55
C TYR A 524 30.79 -31.34 4.43
N PHE A 525 29.71 -30.73 3.95
CA PHE A 525 28.87 -29.82 4.72
C PHE A 525 27.45 -30.40 4.76
N LEU A 526 27.00 -30.82 5.93
CA LEU A 526 25.72 -31.51 6.10
C LEU A 526 24.78 -30.68 6.98
N ILE A 527 23.49 -30.74 6.67
CA ILE A 527 22.41 -30.05 7.37
C ILE A 527 21.43 -31.09 7.91
N THR A 528 21.17 -31.06 9.20
CA THR A 528 20.25 -31.98 9.90
C THR A 528 19.09 -31.24 10.52
N GLU A 529 17.95 -31.92 10.67
CA GLU A 529 16.88 -31.41 11.53
C GLU A 529 17.42 -31.20 12.96
N LYS A 530 16.89 -30.18 13.63
CA LYS A 530 17.30 -29.83 14.99
C LYS A 530 17.06 -30.98 15.96
N ASP A 531 18.04 -31.26 16.81
CA ASP A 531 18.01 -32.33 17.82
C ASP A 531 17.70 -33.74 17.24
N SER A 532 17.91 -33.89 15.93
CA SER A 532 17.63 -35.10 15.16
C SER A 532 18.85 -35.50 14.34
N SER A 533 19.01 -36.81 14.11
CA SER A 533 20.02 -37.33 13.17
C SER A 533 19.50 -37.36 11.73
N THR A 534 18.27 -36.91 11.48
CA THR A 534 17.66 -36.88 10.14
C THR A 534 18.32 -35.81 9.29
N LEU A 535 18.90 -36.21 8.17
CA LEU A 535 19.53 -35.30 7.22
C LEU A 535 18.50 -34.67 6.30
N VAL A 536 18.67 -33.37 6.10
CA VAL A 536 17.87 -32.58 5.18
C VAL A 536 18.63 -32.35 3.88
N LYS A 537 19.93 -31.99 3.97
CA LYS A 537 20.79 -31.75 2.80
C LYS A 537 22.26 -32.02 3.09
N GLY A 538 23.05 -32.25 2.04
CA GLY A 538 24.51 -32.37 2.13
C GLY A 538 25.20 -31.84 0.89
N PHE A 539 26.40 -31.30 1.08
CA PHE A 539 27.24 -30.73 0.02
C PHE A 539 28.64 -31.29 0.11
N HIS A 540 29.26 -31.52 -1.05
CA HIS A 540 30.68 -31.84 -1.19
C HIS A 540 31.45 -30.58 -1.60
N LEU A 541 32.58 -30.34 -0.92
CA LEU A 541 33.43 -29.17 -1.12
C LEU A 541 34.76 -29.60 -1.76
N SER A 542 35.11 -29.06 -2.94
CA SER A 542 36.38 -29.40 -3.60
C SER A 542 37.62 -28.91 -2.85
N ASN A 543 37.49 -27.90 -2.00
CA ASN A 543 38.57 -27.32 -1.20
C ASN A 543 38.06 -26.87 0.19
N SER A 544 38.99 -26.67 1.12
CA SER A 544 38.71 -26.15 2.46
C SER A 544 38.31 -24.68 2.37
N ILE A 545 37.29 -24.27 3.14
CA ILE A 545 36.72 -22.92 3.05
C ILE A 545 37.76 -21.83 3.41
N GLN A 546 38.58 -22.07 4.44
CA GLN A 546 39.65 -21.14 4.84
C GLN A 546 40.76 -20.92 3.81
N LYS A 547 40.89 -21.80 2.80
CA LYS A 547 41.82 -21.64 1.65
C LYS A 547 41.07 -21.58 0.31
N ALA A 548 39.75 -21.39 0.36
CA ALA A 548 38.92 -21.39 -0.81
C ALA A 548 39.34 -20.27 -1.77
N ASN A 549 39.40 -20.62 -3.05
CA ASN A 549 39.70 -19.71 -4.14
C ASN A 549 41.10 -19.09 -4.09
N GLU A 550 41.99 -19.47 -3.15
CA GLU A 550 43.34 -18.90 -3.06
C GLU A 550 44.22 -19.30 -4.25
N ASN A 551 44.42 -20.61 -4.45
CA ASN A 551 45.24 -21.16 -5.54
C ASN A 551 44.41 -21.99 -6.55
N HIS A 552 43.20 -22.41 -6.14
CA HIS A 552 42.30 -23.30 -6.89
C HIS A 552 40.84 -22.86 -6.73
N PRO A 553 39.99 -23.04 -7.76
CA PRO A 553 38.56 -22.71 -7.66
C PRO A 553 37.86 -23.61 -6.62
N LEU A 554 36.77 -23.11 -6.05
CA LEU A 554 35.90 -23.86 -5.14
C LEU A 554 34.65 -24.32 -5.89
N LEU A 555 34.45 -25.63 -5.97
CA LEU A 555 33.22 -26.24 -6.46
C LEU A 555 32.45 -26.79 -5.26
N ILE A 556 31.20 -26.35 -5.12
CA ILE A 556 30.27 -26.88 -4.14
C ILE A 556 29.23 -27.71 -4.89
N THR A 557 29.23 -29.02 -4.66
CA THR A 557 28.33 -29.95 -5.34
C THR A 557 27.28 -30.45 -4.36
N LEU A 558 26.01 -30.38 -4.75
CA LEU A 558 24.92 -30.98 -3.98
C LEU A 558 25.09 -32.52 -3.98
N ILE A 559 24.98 -33.14 -2.81
CA ILE A 559 24.92 -34.59 -2.70
C ILE A 559 23.46 -35.00 -2.85
N GLU A 560 23.15 -35.73 -3.91
CA GLU A 560 21.81 -36.26 -4.16
C GLU A 560 21.33 -37.16 -3.01
N GLU A 561 20.02 -37.16 -2.73
CA GLU A 561 19.43 -37.83 -1.55
C GLU A 561 19.80 -39.32 -1.47
N SER A 562 19.79 -40.03 -2.60
CA SER A 562 20.18 -41.45 -2.66
C SER A 562 21.66 -41.71 -2.32
N THR A 563 22.51 -40.71 -2.49
CA THR A 563 23.94 -40.78 -2.20
C THR A 563 24.23 -40.26 -0.80
N LEU A 564 23.46 -39.27 -0.33
CA LEU A 564 23.58 -38.67 1.00
C LEU A 564 23.44 -39.72 2.10
N GLU A 565 22.49 -40.66 1.98
CA GLU A 565 22.33 -41.75 2.94
C GLU A 565 23.60 -42.61 3.08
N LYS A 566 24.26 -42.94 1.96
CA LYS A 566 25.50 -43.73 1.96
C LYS A 566 26.67 -42.96 2.57
N VAL A 567 26.79 -41.67 2.24
CA VAL A 567 27.80 -40.77 2.81
C VAL A 567 27.62 -40.67 4.33
N THR A 568 26.39 -40.58 4.80
CA THR A 568 26.06 -40.52 6.23
C THR A 568 26.37 -41.82 6.96
N LEU A 569 26.06 -42.98 6.38
CA LEU A 569 26.42 -44.27 6.96
C LEU A 569 27.94 -44.41 7.09
N TYR A 570 28.69 -43.94 6.09
CA TYR A 570 30.15 -43.89 6.16
C TYR A 570 30.65 -42.97 7.28
N LEU A 571 30.16 -41.73 7.35
CA LEU A 571 30.59 -40.75 8.36
C LEU A 571 30.17 -41.16 9.78
N SER A 572 28.95 -41.66 9.98
CA SER A 572 28.52 -42.20 11.27
C SER A 572 29.31 -43.45 11.68
N GLY A 573 29.69 -44.30 10.71
CA GLY A 573 30.61 -45.43 10.91
C GLY A 573 32.04 -45.00 11.30
N LEU A 574 32.50 -43.82 10.87
CA LEU A 574 33.75 -43.22 11.35
C LEU A 574 33.61 -42.70 12.79
N LEU A 575 32.53 -41.97 13.07
CA LEU A 575 32.30 -41.34 14.38
C LEU A 575 31.98 -42.35 15.51
N SER A 576 31.34 -43.48 15.18
CA SER A 576 31.00 -44.54 16.14
C SER A 576 32.21 -45.36 16.62
N LYS A 577 33.35 -45.32 15.91
CA LYS A 577 34.59 -45.94 16.34
C LYS A 577 35.23 -45.07 17.43
N LYS A 578 34.91 -45.34 18.70
CA LYS A 578 35.39 -44.61 19.90
C LYS A 578 36.91 -44.34 19.95
N SER A 579 37.74 -45.14 19.28
CA SER A 579 39.20 -44.92 19.20
C SER A 579 39.64 -43.84 18.21
N ALA A 580 38.72 -43.25 17.44
CA ALA A 580 39.00 -42.29 16.38
C ALA A 580 38.39 -40.91 16.62
N LEU A 581 37.45 -40.75 17.56
CA LEU A 581 36.76 -39.49 17.83
C LEU A 581 37.13 -38.94 19.21
N GLU A 582 37.78 -37.79 19.24
CA GLU A 582 38.13 -37.08 20.46
C GLU A 582 37.46 -35.70 20.45
N THR A 583 36.76 -35.31 21.51
CA THR A 583 36.18 -33.96 21.59
C THR A 583 37.29 -32.98 21.94
N ALA A 584 37.61 -32.08 21.01
CA ALA A 584 38.65 -31.09 21.17
C ALA A 584 38.16 -29.86 21.93
N PHE A 585 36.92 -29.45 21.63
CA PHE A 585 36.25 -28.30 22.24
C PHE A 585 34.74 -28.53 22.21
N ASP A 586 34.04 -28.19 23.28
CA ASP A 586 32.58 -28.22 23.33
C ASP A 586 32.09 -27.11 24.24
N SER A 587 31.33 -26.18 23.66
CA SER A 587 30.80 -25.02 24.38
C SER A 587 29.84 -25.39 25.50
N LYS A 588 29.34 -26.64 25.55
CA LYS A 588 28.53 -27.14 26.67
C LYS A 588 29.36 -27.58 27.88
N SER A 589 30.61 -28.00 27.70
CA SER A 589 31.48 -28.51 28.79
C SER A 589 32.39 -27.44 29.37
N GLU A 590 32.73 -26.42 28.59
CA GLU A 590 33.40 -25.24 29.09
C GLU A 590 32.35 -24.21 29.48
N VAL A 591 31.96 -24.22 30.77
CA VAL A 591 31.51 -22.98 31.42
C VAL A 591 32.75 -22.10 31.56
N ILE A 592 33.27 -21.62 30.43
CA ILE A 592 33.99 -20.36 30.43
C ILE A 592 32.91 -19.40 30.87
N ASN A 593 33.01 -18.89 32.12
CA ASN A 593 32.51 -17.57 32.44
C ASN A 593 33.08 -16.70 31.32
N PRO A 594 32.29 -16.33 30.30
CA PRO A 594 32.73 -15.21 29.52
C PRO A 594 32.90 -14.10 30.57
N HIS A 595 33.80 -13.16 30.35
CA HIS A 595 33.57 -11.84 30.92
C HIS A 595 32.32 -11.22 30.25
N THR A 596 31.18 -11.93 30.31
CA THR A 596 29.86 -11.39 30.45
C THR A 596 29.74 -10.99 31.92
N PRO A 597 29.27 -9.78 32.23
CA PRO A 597 28.86 -9.46 33.59
C PRO A 597 27.95 -10.60 34.06
N SER A 598 28.30 -11.17 35.21
CA SER A 598 27.58 -12.19 35.98
C SER A 598 26.18 -12.47 35.45
N SER A 599 25.92 -13.74 35.07
CA SER A 599 24.59 -14.36 35.04
C SER A 599 23.44 -13.35 34.93
N ILE A 600 22.84 -13.19 33.75
CA ILE A 600 21.56 -12.48 33.62
C ILE A 600 20.53 -13.34 34.38
N VAL A 601 20.51 -13.16 35.69
CA VAL A 601 19.47 -13.59 36.60
C VAL A 601 18.28 -12.72 36.22
N GLU A 602 17.24 -13.36 35.70
CA GLU A 602 15.94 -12.72 35.54
C GLU A 602 15.53 -12.14 36.89
N PHE A 603 15.04 -10.90 36.90
CA PHE A 603 14.39 -10.39 38.10
C PHE A 603 13.11 -11.21 38.34
N ASN A 604 12.92 -11.71 39.55
CA ASN A 604 11.71 -12.42 39.96
C ASN A 604 10.78 -11.55 40.80
N SER A 605 11.26 -10.40 41.28
CA SER A 605 10.48 -9.47 42.08
C SER A 605 10.91 -8.01 41.92
N ILE A 606 9.98 -7.10 42.24
CA ILE A 606 10.25 -5.65 42.29
C ILE A 606 11.31 -5.27 43.34
N LEU A 607 11.46 -6.08 44.39
CA LEU A 607 12.41 -5.85 45.45
C LEU A 607 13.85 -5.97 44.93
N GLU A 608 14.10 -6.91 44.02
CA GLU A 608 15.40 -7.11 43.40
C GLU A 608 15.77 -5.95 42.47
N VAL A 609 14.79 -5.36 41.76
CA VAL A 609 14.99 -4.14 40.95
C VAL A 609 15.41 -2.96 41.82
N LYS A 610 14.75 -2.78 42.98
CA LYS A 610 15.10 -1.72 43.95
C LYS A 610 16.49 -1.93 44.55
N MET A 611 16.80 -3.17 44.92
CA MET A 611 18.13 -3.52 45.46
C MET A 611 19.23 -3.29 44.43
N PHE A 612 18.98 -3.60 43.15
CA PHE A 612 19.91 -3.36 42.07
C PHE A 612 20.17 -1.86 41.86
N LEU A 613 19.11 -1.04 41.79
CA LEU A 613 19.24 0.41 41.64
C LEU A 613 20.00 1.06 42.79
N ASN A 614 19.80 0.59 44.03
CA ASN A 614 20.55 1.06 45.21
C ASN A 614 22.05 0.68 45.19
N LEU A 615 22.45 -0.27 44.34
CA LEU A 615 23.84 -0.72 44.18
C LEU A 615 24.56 -0.08 42.99
N CYS A 616 23.84 0.64 42.13
CA CYS A 616 24.43 1.35 41.00
C CYS A 616 25.42 2.41 41.50
N SER A 617 26.58 2.49 40.85
CA SER A 617 27.58 3.52 41.18
C SER A 617 27.48 4.69 40.20
N HIS A 618 27.76 5.92 40.66
CA HIS A 618 27.76 7.09 39.78
C HIS A 618 28.84 7.00 38.67
N ASP A 619 29.93 6.28 38.90
CA ASP A 619 31.05 6.14 37.96
C ASP A 619 30.78 5.11 36.84
N SER A 620 29.84 4.19 37.03
CA SER A 620 29.45 3.13 36.07
C SER A 620 27.98 3.19 35.64
N LEU A 621 27.33 4.35 35.83
CA LEU A 621 25.88 4.48 35.74
C LEU A 621 25.28 4.04 34.39
N GLU A 622 25.96 4.31 33.27
CA GLU A 622 25.48 3.86 31.94
C GLU A 622 25.48 2.34 31.80
N GLU A 623 26.56 1.68 32.21
CA GLU A 623 26.72 0.23 32.15
C GLU A 623 25.76 -0.48 33.13
N ASP A 624 25.58 0.10 34.33
CA ASP A 624 24.71 -0.45 35.36
C ASP A 624 23.23 -0.40 34.92
N ILE A 625 22.77 0.71 34.36
CA ILE A 625 21.38 0.84 33.89
C ILE A 625 21.12 0.07 32.59
N GLU A 626 22.10 -0.04 31.71
CA GLU A 626 21.99 -0.94 30.55
C GLU A 626 21.92 -2.41 31.00
N LEU A 627 22.69 -2.81 32.00
CA LEU A 627 22.62 -4.14 32.60
C LEU A 627 21.25 -4.39 33.26
N LEU A 628 20.71 -3.40 33.99
CA LEU A 628 19.35 -3.45 34.54
C LEU A 628 18.32 -3.68 33.43
N GLY A 629 18.39 -2.89 32.35
CA GLY A 629 17.48 -2.98 31.23
C GLY A 629 17.55 -4.35 30.54
N ASN A 630 18.76 -4.87 30.29
CA ASN A 630 18.95 -6.20 29.73
C ASN A 630 18.38 -7.31 30.62
N ARG A 631 18.47 -7.18 31.95
CA ARG A 631 17.87 -8.13 32.90
C ARG A 631 16.34 -8.05 32.90
N LEU A 632 15.77 -6.85 32.83
CA LEU A 632 14.32 -6.65 32.75
C LEU A 632 13.74 -7.16 31.42
N ALA A 633 14.45 -6.99 30.31
CA ALA A 633 14.04 -7.49 28.99
C ALA A 633 13.84 -9.01 28.96
N ASN A 634 14.66 -9.72 29.74
CA ASN A 634 14.64 -11.17 29.84
C ASN A 634 13.78 -11.69 31.01
N SER A 635 13.22 -10.80 31.84
CA SER A 635 12.33 -11.16 32.95
C SER A 635 10.88 -11.35 32.50
N ASN A 636 10.10 -12.15 33.23
CA ASN A 636 8.66 -12.29 32.98
C ASN A 636 7.96 -10.92 33.08
N GLY A 637 7.23 -10.52 32.04
CA GLY A 637 6.56 -9.21 31.92
C GLY A 637 5.57 -8.84 33.05
N SER A 638 5.35 -9.72 34.03
CA SER A 638 4.52 -9.50 35.21
C SER A 638 5.07 -8.49 36.22
N ILE A 639 6.38 -8.19 36.20
CA ILE A 639 7.00 -7.26 37.18
C ILE A 639 6.53 -5.83 36.94
N ILE A 640 6.35 -5.46 35.68
CA ILE A 640 5.94 -4.12 35.25
C ILE A 640 4.41 -4.01 35.17
N SER A 641 3.65 -5.11 35.22
CA SER A 641 2.18 -5.07 35.25
C SER A 641 1.57 -4.94 36.65
N ASN A 642 2.37 -4.93 37.72
CA ASN A 642 1.85 -4.93 39.10
C ASN A 642 1.47 -3.51 39.57
N ASP A 643 0.21 -3.26 39.94
CA ASP A 643 -0.31 -1.91 40.26
C ASP A 643 0.31 -1.25 41.51
N SER A 644 1.01 -2.00 42.37
CA SER A 644 1.66 -1.50 43.60
C SER A 644 3.13 -1.09 43.41
N PHE A 645 3.52 -0.68 42.20
CA PHE A 645 4.90 -0.38 41.84
C PHE A 645 5.28 1.07 42.16
N ALA A 646 6.24 1.28 43.07
CA ALA A 646 6.80 2.60 43.35
C ALA A 646 8.29 2.49 43.70
N LEU A 647 9.15 3.20 42.96
CA LEU A 647 10.56 3.41 43.30
C LEU A 647 10.73 4.54 44.32
N SER A 648 11.87 4.57 45.03
CA SER A 648 12.24 5.71 45.88
C SER A 648 12.67 6.92 45.04
N ASP A 649 12.54 8.13 45.58
CA ASP A 649 12.95 9.36 44.88
C ASP A 649 14.43 9.34 44.45
N GLU A 650 15.31 8.74 45.26
CA GLU A 650 16.73 8.55 44.96
C GLU A 650 16.96 7.69 43.71
N ASN A 651 16.19 6.60 43.57
CA ASN A 651 16.26 5.72 42.42
C ASN A 651 15.72 6.38 41.14
N ILE A 652 14.72 7.27 41.29
CA ILE A 652 14.17 8.04 40.18
C ILE A 652 15.19 9.10 39.71
N GLU A 653 15.87 9.79 40.64
CA GLU A 653 16.97 10.71 40.31
C GLU A 653 18.11 10.00 39.58
N LEU A 654 18.46 8.79 39.99
CA LEU A 654 19.51 7.99 39.33
C LEU A 654 19.14 7.62 37.88
N LEU A 655 17.88 7.28 37.62
CA LEU A 655 17.38 7.04 36.25
C LEU A 655 17.31 8.32 35.41
N LEU A 656 16.95 9.46 36.00
CA LEU A 656 16.96 10.76 35.33
C LEU A 656 18.39 11.19 34.97
N GLN A 657 19.35 10.98 35.87
CA GLN A 657 20.77 11.21 35.61
C GLN A 657 21.27 10.35 34.45
N TYR A 658 20.97 9.05 34.45
CA TYR A 658 21.28 8.16 33.31
C TYR A 658 20.73 8.70 31.98
N LEU A 659 19.43 9.04 31.94
CA LEU A 659 18.79 9.56 30.73
C LEU A 659 19.34 10.91 30.29
N SER A 660 19.98 11.68 31.18
CA SER A 660 20.64 12.95 30.84
C SER A 660 22.04 12.77 30.25
N ILE A 661 22.81 11.78 30.73
CA ILE A 661 24.14 11.45 30.21
C ILE A 661 24.05 10.92 28.78
N ARG A 662 23.08 10.03 28.52
CA ARG A 662 22.87 9.39 27.21
C ARG A 662 22.54 10.38 26.08
N LYS A 663 22.10 11.61 26.40
CA LYS A 663 21.65 12.62 25.41
C LYS A 663 22.74 13.09 24.43
N MET A 664 24.02 12.90 24.73
CA MET A 664 25.14 13.46 23.96
C MET A 664 25.52 12.70 22.66
N GLY A 665 24.74 11.71 22.23
CA GLY A 665 25.01 10.92 21.01
C GLY A 665 24.26 11.42 19.76
N CYS A 666 24.99 11.82 18.71
CA CYS A 666 24.42 12.11 17.39
C CYS A 666 24.06 10.82 16.63
N ILE A 667 22.89 10.76 15.99
CA ILE A 667 22.46 9.61 15.18
C ILE A 667 22.72 9.89 13.70
N ALA A 668 23.61 9.12 13.06
CA ALA A 668 24.01 9.32 11.66
C ALA A 668 23.18 8.52 10.63
N ASP A 669 22.02 7.97 11.01
CA ASP A 669 21.31 6.99 10.18
C ASP A 669 20.32 7.64 9.19
N SER A 670 20.58 7.46 7.89
CA SER A 670 19.84 8.06 6.76
C SER A 670 18.42 7.50 6.49
N ASN A 671 17.93 6.57 7.32
CA ASN A 671 16.65 5.87 7.12
C ASN A 671 15.55 6.27 8.12
N ILE A 672 15.66 7.44 8.75
CA ILE A 672 14.74 7.93 9.77
C ILE A 672 13.71 8.87 9.11
N THR A 673 12.82 8.33 8.29
CA THR A 673 11.81 9.15 7.60
C THR A 673 10.60 9.50 8.48
N ASP A 674 10.34 8.75 9.56
CA ASP A 674 9.17 8.97 10.42
C ASP A 674 9.45 9.85 11.66
N ILE A 675 10.72 10.03 12.05
CA ILE A 675 11.06 11.04 13.09
C ILE A 675 11.04 12.47 12.49
N LEU A 676 11.17 12.60 11.16
CA LEU A 676 10.95 13.87 10.44
C LEU A 676 9.58 14.50 10.79
N SER A 677 8.54 13.70 11.07
CA SER A 677 7.23 14.24 11.47
C SER A 677 7.11 14.61 12.95
N MET A 678 8.06 14.22 13.82
CA MET A 678 7.99 14.58 15.24
C MET A 678 8.35 16.04 15.49
N ASN A 679 9.29 16.61 14.72
CA ASN A 679 9.55 18.05 14.74
C ASN A 679 8.30 18.84 14.32
N SER A 680 7.55 18.35 13.32
CA SER A 680 6.29 19.00 12.94
C SER A 680 5.21 18.84 14.01
N PHE A 681 5.22 17.76 14.81
CA PHE A 681 4.28 17.56 15.93
C PHE A 681 4.57 18.46 17.13
N ILE A 682 5.85 18.63 17.49
CA ILE A 682 6.29 19.49 18.61
C ILE A 682 6.08 20.97 18.27
N ASN A 683 6.31 21.35 17.01
CA ASN A 683 6.15 22.72 16.53
C ASN A 683 4.70 23.08 16.18
N LYS A 684 3.81 22.09 16.12
CA LYS A 684 2.38 22.32 15.93
C LYS A 684 1.79 22.96 17.19
N ASP A 685 1.17 24.11 16.99
CA ASP A 685 0.54 24.85 18.08
C ASP A 685 -0.66 24.08 18.67
N PHE A 686 -1.04 24.48 19.88
CA PHE A 686 -2.12 23.82 20.60
C PHE A 686 -3.46 23.90 19.85
N LYS A 687 -3.74 25.04 19.20
CA LYS A 687 -4.97 25.25 18.42
C LYS A 687 -5.08 24.23 17.29
N SER A 688 -3.99 23.99 16.55
CA SER A 688 -4.00 23.00 15.48
C SER A 688 -4.11 21.55 16.00
N TRP A 689 -3.71 21.28 17.24
CA TRP A 689 -3.86 19.96 17.88
C TRP A 689 -5.30 19.68 18.29
N ILE A 690 -5.99 20.66 18.89
CA ILE A 690 -7.42 20.59 19.24
C ILE A 690 -8.28 20.25 18.01
N GLN A 691 -7.92 20.79 16.84
CA GLN A 691 -8.63 20.61 15.57
C GLN A 691 -8.22 19.35 14.79
N SER A 692 -7.30 18.56 15.34
CA SER A 692 -6.72 17.44 14.60
C SER A 692 -7.54 16.17 14.75
N SER A 693 -7.75 15.46 13.64
CA SER A 693 -8.36 14.13 13.62
C SER A 693 -7.45 13.02 14.17
N TYR A 694 -6.33 13.39 14.82
CA TYR A 694 -5.45 12.43 15.46
C TYR A 694 -6.16 11.80 16.65
N GLN A 695 -6.13 10.47 16.72
CA GLN A 695 -6.53 9.70 17.88
C GLN A 695 -5.30 9.06 18.51
N PHE A 696 -5.41 8.61 19.77
CA PHE A 696 -4.31 7.96 20.48
C PHE A 696 -3.76 6.74 19.73
N GLU A 697 -4.62 6.03 19.02
CA GLU A 697 -4.30 4.87 18.18
C GLU A 697 -3.28 5.21 17.08
N HIS A 698 -3.31 6.45 16.56
CA HIS A 698 -2.37 6.88 15.52
C HIS A 698 -0.95 7.05 16.08
N LEU A 699 -0.82 7.47 17.34
CA LEU A 699 0.48 7.61 18.04
C LEU A 699 1.02 6.26 18.54
N ILE A 700 0.16 5.24 18.63
CA ILE A 700 0.54 3.86 18.97
C ILE A 700 0.96 3.09 17.71
N ARG A 701 0.31 3.35 16.57
CA ARG A 701 0.55 2.67 15.28
C ARG A 701 1.78 3.15 14.52
N SER A 702 2.43 4.24 14.92
CA SER A 702 3.74 4.63 14.39
C SER A 702 4.80 3.62 14.83
N SER A 703 4.79 2.46 14.21
CA SER A 703 5.69 1.31 14.44
C SER A 703 7.13 1.56 13.96
N CYS A 704 7.61 2.81 14.01
CA CYS A 704 8.79 3.26 13.30
C CYS A 704 9.99 3.55 14.23
N PHE A 705 10.00 2.95 15.42
CA PHE A 705 11.20 2.92 16.25
C PHE A 705 12.00 1.68 15.86
N LYS A 706 12.98 1.84 14.96
CA LYS A 706 14.00 0.79 14.84
C LYS A 706 14.68 0.65 16.20
N SER A 707 14.61 -0.54 16.78
CA SER A 707 15.25 -0.90 18.06
C SER A 707 16.78 -0.76 18.05
N SER A 708 17.38 -0.35 16.93
CA SER A 708 18.82 -0.15 16.80
C SER A 708 19.33 1.15 17.43
N VAL A 709 18.45 2.07 17.85
CA VAL A 709 18.84 3.38 18.41
C VAL A 709 18.68 3.45 19.94
N MET A 710 17.60 2.88 20.51
CA MET A 710 17.42 2.78 21.97
C MET A 710 17.96 1.44 22.47
N ASN A 711 18.74 1.45 23.55
CA ASN A 711 19.11 0.23 24.25
C ASN A 711 18.00 -0.17 25.25
N TRP A 712 18.14 -1.34 25.89
CA TRP A 712 17.18 -1.78 26.90
C TRP A 712 17.18 -0.90 28.16
N GLY A 713 18.32 -0.29 28.51
CA GLY A 713 18.42 0.67 29.62
C GLY A 713 17.51 1.88 29.41
N ASP A 714 17.54 2.47 28.21
CA ASP A 714 16.71 3.59 27.79
C ASP A 714 15.22 3.23 27.87
N PHE A 715 14.84 2.06 27.34
CA PHE A 715 13.47 1.56 27.35
C PHE A 715 12.91 1.40 28.76
N PHE A 716 13.64 0.71 29.64
CA PHE A 716 13.16 0.43 31.00
C PHE A 716 13.28 1.64 31.92
N ALA A 717 14.28 2.53 31.75
CA ALA A 717 14.36 3.76 32.53
C ALA A 717 13.09 4.61 32.35
N VAL A 718 12.64 4.79 31.10
CA VAL A 718 11.40 5.52 30.79
C VAL A 718 10.17 4.85 31.42
N GLN A 719 10.03 3.52 31.28
CA GLN A 719 8.91 2.76 31.86
C GLN A 719 8.88 2.84 33.39
N LEU A 720 10.05 2.74 34.04
CA LEU A 720 10.19 2.78 35.48
C LEU A 720 9.88 4.16 36.06
N ILE A 721 10.36 5.23 35.41
CA ILE A 721 10.05 6.62 35.77
C ILE A 721 8.55 6.88 35.59
N LEU A 722 8.00 6.49 34.43
CA LEU A 722 6.58 6.66 34.13
C LEU A 722 5.70 6.03 35.21
N LYS A 723 6.02 4.82 35.64
CA LYS A 723 5.21 4.08 36.62
C LYS A 723 5.39 4.58 38.05
N SER A 724 6.59 5.05 38.40
CA SER A 724 6.94 5.43 39.79
C SER A 724 6.68 6.90 40.10
N SER A 725 6.95 7.80 39.15
CA SER A 725 6.67 9.23 39.28
C SER A 725 6.20 9.81 37.95
N PRO A 726 4.91 9.68 37.66
CA PRO A 726 4.26 10.28 36.49
C PRO A 726 4.49 11.80 36.41
N GLU A 727 4.61 12.49 37.55
CA GLU A 727 4.91 13.93 37.60
C GLU A 727 6.27 14.24 36.99
N ARG A 728 7.33 13.56 37.43
CA ARG A 728 8.69 13.74 36.90
C ARG A 728 8.79 13.30 35.44
N PHE A 729 8.04 12.27 35.05
CA PHE A 729 7.94 11.86 33.66
C PHE A 729 7.37 12.97 32.76
N THR A 730 6.29 13.64 33.19
CA THR A 730 5.72 14.76 32.43
C THR A 730 6.71 15.93 32.30
N SER A 731 7.43 16.28 33.36
CA SER A 731 8.49 17.30 33.32
C SER A 731 9.61 16.93 32.35
N LEU A 732 10.05 15.66 32.37
CA LEU A 732 11.08 15.15 31.46
C LEU A 732 10.69 15.28 29.99
N LEU A 733 9.44 14.96 29.64
CA LEU A 733 8.93 15.17 28.28
C LEU A 733 8.92 16.64 27.88
N GLN A 734 8.64 17.55 28.81
CA GLN A 734 8.68 18.98 28.54
C GLN A 734 10.09 19.48 28.26
N GLU A 735 11.07 18.99 29.01
CA GLU A 735 12.48 19.31 28.78
C GLU A 735 12.94 18.81 27.42
N TRP A 736 12.64 17.55 27.08
CA TRP A 736 13.01 16.99 25.78
C TRP A 736 12.39 17.75 24.60
N ALA A 737 11.11 18.13 24.68
CA ALA A 737 10.50 18.90 23.59
C ALA A 737 11.10 20.31 23.44
N LYS A 738 11.44 21.00 24.54
CA LYS A 738 12.14 22.30 24.49
C LYS A 738 13.52 22.16 23.86
N GLU A 739 14.24 21.10 24.22
CA GLU A 739 15.56 20.80 23.67
C GLU A 739 15.49 20.55 22.16
N ILE A 740 14.51 19.76 21.70
CA ILE A 740 14.27 19.49 20.28
C ILE A 740 13.90 20.79 19.52
N GLN A 741 13.13 21.69 20.13
CA GLN A 741 12.78 23.00 19.52
C GLN A 741 13.99 23.93 19.34
N LEU A 742 15.02 23.81 20.19
CA LEU A 742 16.22 24.64 20.16
C LEU A 742 17.29 24.13 19.17
N GLN A 743 17.14 22.91 18.64
CA GLN A 743 18.07 22.33 17.68
C GLN A 743 17.86 22.95 16.28
N THR A 744 18.89 23.62 15.76
CA THR A 744 18.85 24.30 14.44
C THR A 744 19.27 23.42 13.26
N ASP A 745 19.93 22.29 13.52
CA ASP A 745 20.40 21.34 12.51
C ASP A 745 19.39 20.20 12.31
N GLU A 746 19.19 19.76 11.06
CA GLU A 746 18.35 18.60 10.68
C GLU A 746 18.94 17.24 11.15
N GLN A 747 19.76 17.21 12.20
CA GLN A 747 20.33 15.99 12.76
C GLN A 747 19.50 15.49 13.94
N TYR A 748 18.98 14.25 13.81
CA TYR A 748 18.22 13.60 14.87
C TYR A 748 19.09 13.25 16.06
N THR A 749 18.60 13.60 17.25
CA THR A 749 19.22 13.27 18.53
C THR A 749 18.48 12.12 19.21
N LEU A 750 19.17 11.39 20.10
CA LEU A 750 18.53 10.37 20.94
C LEU A 750 17.33 10.95 21.72
N THR A 751 17.40 12.23 22.10
CA THR A 751 16.31 12.99 22.72
C THR A 751 15.02 12.95 21.91
N SER A 752 15.08 13.07 20.57
CA SER A 752 13.90 12.98 19.69
C SER A 752 13.25 11.59 19.72
N VAL A 753 14.06 10.54 19.80
CA VAL A 753 13.60 9.15 19.85
C VAL A 753 12.94 8.85 21.20
N LEU A 754 13.57 9.28 22.30
CA LEU A 754 13.05 9.11 23.66
C LEU A 754 11.74 9.87 23.87
N PHE A 755 11.64 11.10 23.35
CA PHE A 755 10.41 11.88 23.40
C PHE A 755 9.25 11.20 22.66
N ALA A 756 9.51 10.73 21.44
CA ALA A 756 8.52 10.04 20.62
C ALA A 756 8.04 8.73 21.28
N TYR A 757 8.95 7.98 21.90
CA TYR A 757 8.59 6.80 22.71
C TYR A 757 7.75 7.17 23.93
N GLY A 758 8.09 8.24 24.64
CA GLY A 758 7.30 8.70 25.78
C GLY A 758 5.87 9.13 25.44
N LEU A 759 5.65 9.74 24.27
CA LEU A 759 4.30 10.07 23.77
C LEU A 759 3.46 8.82 23.46
N ARG A 760 4.10 7.76 22.95
CA ARG A 760 3.43 6.46 22.73
C ARG A 760 2.96 5.87 24.06
N GLU A 761 3.81 5.88 25.09
CA GLU A 761 3.44 5.36 26.41
C GLU A 761 2.33 6.17 27.08
N LEU A 762 2.33 7.51 26.90
CA LEU A 762 1.19 8.37 27.29
C LEU A 762 -0.10 8.00 26.56
N SER A 763 -0.02 7.66 25.28
CA SER A 763 -1.19 7.28 24.49
C SER A 763 -1.77 5.95 24.95
N LEU A 764 -0.91 4.97 25.21
CA LEU A 764 -1.31 3.62 25.66
C LEU A 764 -2.03 3.67 27.01
N SER A 765 -1.52 4.43 27.97
CA SER A 765 -2.10 4.51 29.30
C SER A 765 -3.45 5.23 29.35
N LEU A 766 -3.66 6.25 28.52
CA LEU A 766 -4.95 6.92 28.37
C LEU A 766 -5.98 5.97 27.76
N MET A 767 -5.60 5.20 26.73
CA MET A 767 -6.46 4.17 26.14
C MET A 767 -6.82 3.06 27.13
N LEU A 768 -5.86 2.63 27.95
CA LEU A 768 -6.09 1.59 28.98
C LEU A 768 -6.83 2.13 30.21
N GLY A 769 -7.06 3.45 30.28
CA GLY A 769 -7.86 4.07 31.33
C GLY A 769 -7.22 4.04 32.72
N THR A 770 -5.89 4.01 32.79
CA THR A 770 -5.08 4.05 34.02
C THR A 770 -4.49 5.46 34.21
N PRO A 771 -5.22 6.42 34.80
CA PRO A 771 -4.73 7.79 34.96
C PRO A 771 -3.80 7.85 36.18
N SER A 772 -2.52 7.55 35.98
CA SER A 772 -1.48 7.82 36.98
C SER A 772 -0.85 9.21 36.81
N TYR A 773 -1.18 9.96 35.75
CA TYR A 773 -0.50 11.20 35.37
C TYR A 773 -0.90 12.44 36.17
N SER A 774 0.05 13.38 36.29
CA SER A 774 -0.24 14.73 36.77
C SER A 774 -1.01 15.52 35.71
N LEU A 775 -2.33 15.59 35.89
CA LEU A 775 -3.23 16.40 35.07
C LEU A 775 -2.78 17.87 35.01
N SER A 776 -2.41 18.45 36.16
CA SER A 776 -1.98 19.85 36.24
C SER A 776 -0.72 20.12 35.40
N ASN A 777 0.27 19.22 35.41
CA ASN A 777 1.48 19.36 34.61
C ASN A 777 1.22 19.30 33.10
N LEU A 778 0.27 18.48 32.67
CA LEU A 778 -0.14 18.41 31.26
C LEU A 778 -0.92 19.66 30.84
N LEU A 779 -1.87 20.12 31.66
CA LEU A 779 -2.71 21.30 31.35
C LEU A 779 -1.90 22.61 31.31
N CYS A 780 -0.90 22.76 32.18
CA CYS A 780 -0.03 23.93 32.24
C CYS A 780 1.16 23.87 31.26
N CYS A 781 1.25 22.82 30.43
CA CYS A 781 2.36 22.64 29.52
C CYS A 781 2.33 23.62 28.34
N ASN A 782 3.48 24.21 27.99
CA ASN A 782 3.62 25.08 26.82
C ASN A 782 3.76 24.32 25.48
N ILE A 783 3.82 22.99 25.51
CA ILE A 783 3.97 22.14 24.32
C ILE A 783 2.59 21.65 23.88
N GLY A 784 2.21 21.97 22.63
CA GLY A 784 0.86 21.75 22.11
C GLY A 784 0.35 20.32 22.25
N ILE A 785 1.17 19.32 21.91
CA ILE A 785 0.78 17.90 22.01
C ILE A 785 0.59 17.42 23.46
N LEU A 786 1.41 17.87 24.40
CA LEU A 786 1.29 17.49 25.81
C LEU A 786 0.07 18.14 26.47
N LYS A 787 -0.23 19.39 26.12
CA LYS A 787 -1.45 20.07 26.54
C LYS A 787 -2.70 19.40 25.97
N TRP A 788 -2.63 18.91 24.73
CA TRP A 788 -3.69 18.11 24.11
C TRP A 788 -3.96 16.81 24.86
N PHE A 789 -2.91 16.09 25.30
CA PHE A 789 -3.06 14.93 26.20
C PHE A 789 -3.74 15.29 27.53
N GLY A 790 -3.44 16.47 28.09
CA GLY A 790 -4.11 16.98 29.29
C GLY A 790 -5.61 17.20 29.11
N TYR A 791 -6.04 17.76 27.98
CA TYR A 791 -7.45 17.98 27.66
C TYR A 791 -8.24 16.67 27.59
N HIS A 792 -7.68 15.67 26.92
CA HIS A 792 -8.32 14.35 26.84
C HIS A 792 -8.38 13.61 28.17
N LEU A 793 -7.31 13.69 28.98
CA LEU A 793 -7.31 13.14 30.33
C LEU A 793 -8.43 13.78 31.18
N LEU A 794 -8.57 15.11 31.10
CA LEU A 794 -9.62 15.85 31.79
C LEU A 794 -11.02 15.44 31.31
N GLY A 795 -11.22 15.32 30.00
CA GLY A 795 -12.46 14.83 29.41
C GLY A 795 -12.84 13.43 29.94
N CYS A 796 -11.87 12.51 30.00
CA CYS A 796 -12.08 11.17 30.57
C CYS A 796 -12.48 11.20 32.06
N LEU A 797 -11.94 12.13 32.86
CA LEU A 797 -12.29 12.28 34.28
C LEU A 797 -13.71 12.83 34.46
N ILE A 798 -14.09 13.85 33.69
CA ILE A 798 -15.44 14.43 33.67
C ILE A 798 -16.47 13.37 33.28
N GLN A 799 -16.20 12.59 32.22
CA GLN A 799 -17.11 11.53 31.78
C GLN A 799 -17.32 10.40 32.78
N LYS A 800 -16.27 10.05 33.53
CA LYS A 800 -16.32 9.00 34.56
C LYS A 800 -16.97 9.49 35.87
N ASN A 801 -17.53 10.71 35.90
CA ASN A 801 -18.17 11.33 37.07
C ASN A 801 -17.29 11.29 38.33
N LYS A 802 -15.96 11.40 38.18
CA LYS A 802 -15.02 11.39 39.30
C LYS A 802 -14.85 12.79 39.91
N GLY A 803 -15.92 13.46 40.32
CA GLY A 803 -15.86 14.79 40.97
C GLY A 803 -16.84 15.82 40.38
N ASN A 804 -16.81 17.04 40.93
CA ASN A 804 -17.56 18.19 40.41
C ASN A 804 -16.87 18.72 39.14
N VAL A 805 -17.66 18.95 38.09
CA VAL A 805 -17.17 19.36 36.77
C VAL A 805 -16.53 20.75 36.81
N ILE A 806 -17.09 21.65 37.62
CA ILE A 806 -16.59 23.02 37.75
C ILE A 806 -15.21 23.04 38.42
N ASP A 807 -14.98 22.19 39.43
CA ASP A 807 -13.69 22.07 40.12
C ASP A 807 -12.57 21.61 39.16
N PHE A 808 -12.91 20.87 38.12
CA PHE A 808 -11.97 20.47 37.06
C PHE A 808 -11.67 21.59 36.07
N ILE A 809 -12.65 22.44 35.75
CA ILE A 809 -12.47 23.58 34.84
C ILE A 809 -11.63 24.69 35.50
N GLU A 810 -11.78 24.90 36.80
CA GLU A 810 -10.98 25.90 37.53
C GLU A 810 -9.48 25.58 37.57
N GLN A 811 -9.09 24.35 37.20
CA GLN A 811 -7.69 23.97 37.01
C GLN A 811 -7.12 24.46 35.67
N ILE A 812 -7.96 24.96 34.76
CA ILE A 812 -7.59 25.47 33.44
C ILE A 812 -7.40 26.99 33.53
N SER A 813 -6.41 27.52 32.81
CA SER A 813 -6.21 28.98 32.73
C SER A 813 -7.44 29.67 32.11
N ASP A 814 -7.77 30.89 32.56
CA ASP A 814 -8.95 31.62 32.05
C ASP A 814 -8.94 31.81 30.52
N LYS A 815 -7.76 31.92 29.91
CA LYS A 815 -7.59 32.03 28.45
C LYS A 815 -7.94 30.73 27.71
N ASP A 816 -7.80 29.59 28.39
CA ASP A 816 -7.97 28.26 27.84
C ASP A 816 -9.34 27.64 28.20
N LYS A 817 -10.05 28.18 29.21
CA LYS A 817 -11.39 27.70 29.62
C LYS A 817 -12.37 27.63 28.45
N LEU A 818 -12.44 28.69 27.63
CA LEU A 818 -13.30 28.72 26.44
C LEU A 818 -12.92 27.61 25.43
N HIS A 819 -11.62 27.41 25.18
CA HIS A 819 -11.12 26.39 24.25
C HIS A 819 -11.47 24.98 24.73
N PHE A 820 -11.27 24.70 26.02
CA PHE A 820 -11.58 23.40 26.59
C PHE A 820 -13.07 23.09 26.58
N ILE A 821 -13.89 24.04 27.03
CA ILE A 821 -15.34 23.84 27.11
C ILE A 821 -15.93 23.68 25.72
N ALA A 822 -15.51 24.50 24.75
CA ALA A 822 -15.94 24.34 23.38
C ALA A 822 -15.48 22.99 22.78
N TRP A 823 -14.26 22.54 23.08
CA TRP A 823 -13.72 21.25 22.65
C TRP A 823 -14.44 20.03 23.26
N ILE A 824 -14.67 19.99 24.59
CA ILE A 824 -15.32 18.85 25.25
C ILE A 824 -16.79 18.74 24.87
N LEU A 825 -17.49 19.88 24.75
CA LEU A 825 -18.88 19.88 24.35
C LEU A 825 -19.03 19.38 22.90
N THR A 826 -18.08 19.71 22.02
CA THR A 826 -18.12 19.32 20.60
C THR A 826 -17.68 17.87 20.35
N ASN A 827 -16.62 17.39 20.99
CA ASN A 827 -15.99 16.10 20.66
C ASN A 827 -16.47 14.91 21.50
N GLU A 828 -16.98 15.14 22.70
CA GLU A 828 -17.21 14.06 23.69
C GLU A 828 -18.70 13.80 23.98
N ASN A 829 -19.62 14.36 23.17
CA ASN A 829 -21.05 14.10 23.29
C ASN A 829 -21.54 13.09 22.22
N PRO A 830 -21.73 11.81 22.58
CA PRO A 830 -22.34 10.83 21.69
C PRO A 830 -23.84 11.11 21.60
N CYS A 831 -24.40 11.07 20.38
CA CYS A 831 -25.84 11.07 20.14
C CYS A 831 -26.61 10.26 21.22
N GLY A 832 -27.32 10.94 22.12
CA GLY A 832 -28.01 10.35 23.27
C GLY A 832 -28.56 11.42 24.24
N ASP A 833 -29.15 10.98 25.35
CA ASP A 833 -29.68 11.86 26.40
C ASP A 833 -28.58 12.75 26.99
N LEU A 834 -28.87 14.05 27.14
CA LEU A 834 -27.93 15.05 27.67
C LEU A 834 -27.48 14.65 29.08
N LYS A 835 -26.18 14.36 29.24
CA LYS A 835 -25.61 13.99 30.54
C LYS A 835 -25.63 15.19 31.50
N PRO A 836 -25.71 14.98 32.83
CA PRO A 836 -25.76 16.10 33.79
C PRO A 836 -24.55 17.05 33.71
N TRP A 837 -23.33 16.51 33.57
CA TRP A 837 -22.11 17.32 33.41
C TRP A 837 -22.14 18.21 32.17
N PHE A 838 -22.88 17.79 31.15
CA PHE A 838 -22.97 18.50 29.90
C PHE A 838 -23.84 19.76 30.02
N LEU A 839 -24.97 19.65 30.73
CA LEU A 839 -25.85 20.79 31.00
C LEU A 839 -25.15 21.83 31.88
N GLU A 840 -24.47 21.36 32.94
CA GLU A 840 -23.69 22.21 33.85
C GLU A 840 -22.60 23.01 33.12
N LEU A 841 -21.90 22.38 32.15
CA LEU A 841 -20.92 23.06 31.30
C LEU A 841 -21.54 24.09 30.35
N SER A 842 -22.69 23.78 29.75
CA SER A 842 -23.39 24.71 28.86
C SER A 842 -23.88 25.96 29.61
N ASP A 843 -24.40 25.79 30.82
CA ASP A 843 -24.84 26.90 31.65
C ASP A 843 -23.64 27.77 32.07
N TYR A 844 -22.55 27.16 32.54
CA TYR A 844 -21.31 27.88 32.88
C TYR A 844 -20.70 28.63 31.67
N LEU A 845 -20.75 28.05 30.47
CA LEU A 845 -20.29 28.72 29.24
C LEU A 845 -21.07 30.00 28.94
N ASN A 846 -22.41 29.92 29.00
CA ASN A 846 -23.30 31.03 28.67
C ASN A 846 -23.30 32.12 29.74
N ASP A 847 -23.35 31.71 31.00
CA ASP A 847 -23.56 32.60 32.13
C ASP A 847 -22.27 33.19 32.64
N ASP A 848 -21.15 32.45 32.65
CA ASP A 848 -19.89 32.87 33.25
C ASP A 848 -18.80 33.29 32.26
N ILE A 849 -18.66 32.60 31.12
CA ILE A 849 -17.59 32.85 30.15
C ILE A 849 -18.01 33.86 29.08
N LEU A 850 -19.20 33.70 28.49
CA LEU A 850 -19.69 34.51 27.38
C LEU A 850 -20.57 35.69 27.84
N LYS A 851 -20.27 36.27 29.02
CA LYS A 851 -21.03 37.35 29.66
C LYS A 851 -21.23 38.60 28.78
N LEU A 852 -20.28 38.91 27.90
CA LEU A 852 -20.25 40.12 27.06
C LEU A 852 -20.47 39.79 25.57
N LYS A 853 -20.51 40.82 24.72
CA LYS A 853 -20.58 40.65 23.27
C LYS A 853 -19.43 39.75 22.80
N VAL A 854 -19.78 38.66 22.12
CA VAL A 854 -18.86 37.64 21.64
C VAL A 854 -18.03 38.25 20.51
N SER A 855 -16.70 38.24 20.65
CA SER A 855 -15.82 38.67 19.57
C SER A 855 -15.82 37.65 18.43
N SER A 856 -15.43 38.08 17.23
CA SER A 856 -15.25 37.15 16.10
C SER A 856 -14.33 35.99 16.47
N GLU A 857 -13.21 36.27 17.16
CA GLU A 857 -12.26 35.28 17.65
C GLU A 857 -12.90 34.26 18.61
N GLN A 858 -13.74 34.70 19.55
CA GLN A 858 -14.47 33.80 20.44
C GLN A 858 -15.47 32.92 19.69
N CYS A 859 -16.13 33.46 18.65
CA CYS A 859 -17.01 32.70 17.77
C CYS A 859 -16.23 31.64 16.97
N GLU A 860 -15.04 31.98 16.45
CA GLU A 860 -14.16 31.01 15.78
C GLU A 860 -13.74 29.88 16.72
N ILE A 861 -13.47 30.17 18.00
CA ILE A 861 -13.09 29.15 18.99
C ILE A 861 -14.28 28.25 19.32
N LEU A 862 -15.47 28.81 19.50
CA LEU A 862 -16.69 28.07 19.79
C LEU A 862 -17.06 27.09 18.67
N LEU A 863 -16.95 27.52 17.41
CA LEU A 863 -17.33 26.72 16.25
C LEU A 863 -16.17 25.85 15.73
N GLY A 864 -14.94 26.35 15.82
CA GLY A 864 -13.73 25.74 15.27
C GLY A 864 -12.96 24.84 16.23
N SER A 865 -13.43 24.60 17.45
CA SER A 865 -12.84 23.65 18.41
C SER A 865 -13.31 22.20 18.20
N SER A 866 -14.24 21.97 17.27
CA SER A 866 -14.75 20.66 16.91
C SER A 866 -13.77 19.90 15.99
N ASN A 867 -13.55 18.61 16.26
CA ASN A 867 -12.88 17.68 15.31
C ASN A 867 -13.81 17.25 14.16
N THR A 868 -15.07 17.68 14.23
CA THR A 868 -16.10 17.36 13.26
C THR A 868 -16.32 18.55 12.32
N ASN A 869 -16.47 18.32 11.01
CA ASN A 869 -16.90 19.35 10.08
C ASN A 869 -18.10 20.12 10.65
N LEU A 870 -18.21 21.45 10.46
CA LEU A 870 -19.32 22.29 11.00
C LEU A 870 -20.73 21.74 10.68
N GLY A 871 -20.85 20.81 9.74
CA GLY A 871 -22.07 20.08 9.40
C GLY A 871 -22.62 19.19 10.48
N GLN A 872 -21.71 18.61 11.27
CA GLN A 872 -22.03 17.78 12.42
C GLN A 872 -22.16 18.61 13.70
N LEU A 873 -22.20 19.96 13.62
CA LEU A 873 -22.63 20.78 14.74
C LEU A 873 -23.94 20.20 15.27
N ASN A 874 -23.84 19.56 16.43
CA ASN A 874 -24.97 18.90 17.06
C ASN A 874 -26.10 19.93 17.23
N PRO A 875 -27.37 19.56 16.97
CA PRO A 875 -28.51 20.49 17.05
C PRO A 875 -28.53 21.31 18.35
N TRP A 876 -28.13 20.69 19.47
CA TRP A 876 -28.06 21.36 20.76
C TRP A 876 -27.07 22.54 20.80
N ILE A 877 -25.97 22.55 20.04
CA ILE A 877 -25.02 23.69 20.03
C ILE A 877 -25.74 24.93 19.53
N TYR A 878 -26.57 24.76 18.50
CA TYR A 878 -27.39 25.84 18.00
C TYR A 878 -28.41 26.25 19.06
N ASP A 879 -29.20 25.31 19.56
CA ASP A 879 -30.33 25.61 20.46
C ASP A 879 -29.91 26.17 21.84
N LYS A 880 -28.77 25.73 22.38
CA LYS A 880 -28.32 26.06 23.75
C LYS A 880 -27.19 27.07 23.81
N VAL A 881 -26.44 27.29 22.74
CA VAL A 881 -25.30 28.23 22.74
C VAL A 881 -25.49 29.32 21.70
N ILE A 882 -25.65 28.99 20.42
CA ILE A 882 -25.68 30.00 19.34
C ILE A 882 -26.97 30.83 19.37
N GLN A 883 -28.14 30.18 19.48
CA GLN A 883 -29.44 30.84 19.45
C GLN A 883 -29.61 31.85 20.60
N PRO A 884 -29.31 31.50 21.87
CA PRO A 884 -29.36 32.47 22.98
C PRO A 884 -28.43 33.67 22.78
N LEU A 885 -27.26 33.47 22.15
CA LEU A 885 -26.32 34.56 21.83
C LEU A 885 -26.82 35.47 20.71
N LEU A 886 -27.52 34.93 19.71
CA LEU A 886 -28.17 35.69 18.65
C LEU A 886 -29.36 36.49 19.20
N GLU A 887 -30.22 35.86 20.01
CA GLU A 887 -31.41 36.48 20.62
C GLU A 887 -31.04 37.61 21.59
N SER A 888 -29.90 37.49 22.29
CA SER A 888 -29.37 38.52 23.18
C SER A 888 -28.49 39.57 22.47
N GLU A 889 -28.44 39.55 21.13
CA GLU A 889 -27.60 40.43 20.28
C GLU A 889 -26.10 40.42 20.65
N ARG A 890 -25.65 39.39 21.36
CA ARG A 890 -24.25 39.20 21.76
C ARG A 890 -23.40 38.65 20.61
N LEU A 891 -24.00 38.10 19.55
CA LEU A 891 -23.32 37.54 18.37
C LEU A 891 -23.96 38.06 17.08
N HIS A 892 -23.17 38.42 16.06
CA HIS A 892 -23.68 38.92 14.78
C HIS A 892 -23.79 37.78 13.75
N ILE A 893 -24.85 37.80 12.93
CA ILE A 893 -25.14 36.73 11.96
C ILE A 893 -24.07 36.61 10.86
N ASP A 894 -23.45 37.72 10.46
CA ASP A 894 -22.40 37.72 9.43
C ASP A 894 -21.15 36.97 9.89
N ASP A 895 -20.80 37.03 11.18
CA ASP A 895 -19.62 36.33 11.72
C ASP A 895 -19.79 34.81 11.62
N ILE A 896 -20.98 34.31 11.95
CA ILE A 896 -21.34 32.89 11.79
C ILE A 896 -21.35 32.52 10.31
N THR A 897 -21.98 33.35 9.47
CA THR A 897 -22.13 33.07 8.04
C THR A 897 -20.77 32.96 7.36
N GLN A 898 -19.82 33.82 7.69
CA GLN A 898 -18.46 33.79 7.14
C GLN A 898 -17.73 32.49 7.48
N LEU A 899 -17.90 31.97 8.70
CA LEU A 899 -17.31 30.69 9.10
C LEU A 899 -17.88 29.51 8.32
N PHE A 900 -19.20 29.49 8.09
CA PHE A 900 -19.83 28.47 7.26
C PHE A 900 -19.43 28.57 5.78
N ILE A 901 -19.19 29.77 5.26
CA ILE A 901 -18.65 29.97 3.90
C ILE A 901 -17.25 29.33 3.79
N ILE A 902 -16.35 29.63 4.74
CA ILE A 902 -14.98 29.09 4.75
C ILE A 902 -15.00 27.56 4.76
N GLU A 903 -15.84 26.97 5.59
CA GLU A 903 -15.93 25.51 5.72
C GLU A 903 -16.54 24.86 4.47
N GLN A 904 -17.58 25.46 3.89
CA GLN A 904 -18.16 25.01 2.62
C GLN A 904 -17.13 25.07 1.48
N MET A 905 -16.27 26.10 1.45
CA MET A 905 -15.20 26.22 0.47
C MET A 905 -14.10 25.16 0.67
N LYS A 906 -13.74 24.82 1.91
CA LYS A 906 -12.81 23.71 2.20
C LYS A 906 -13.34 22.38 1.66
N LEU A 907 -14.64 22.11 1.82
CA LEU A 907 -15.27 20.89 1.30
C LEU A 907 -15.22 20.82 -0.23
N TRP A 908 -15.44 21.93 -0.90
CA TRP A 908 -15.30 22.00 -2.37
C TRP A 908 -13.84 21.95 -2.85
N ASN A 909 -12.86 22.13 -1.97
CA ASN A 909 -11.43 22.09 -2.30
C ASN A 909 -10.76 20.72 -2.11
N ASN A 910 -11.33 19.83 -1.28
CA ASN A 910 -10.72 18.54 -0.99
C ASN A 910 -11.02 17.50 -2.08
N SER A 911 -9.97 17.06 -2.80
CA SER A 911 -10.05 16.07 -3.88
C SER A 911 -10.30 14.62 -3.41
N ASN A 912 -10.21 14.35 -2.10
CA ASN A 912 -10.35 12.99 -1.54
C ASN A 912 -11.74 12.73 -0.93
N VAL A 913 -12.64 13.71 -0.96
CA VAL A 913 -14.03 13.50 -0.53
C VAL A 913 -14.76 12.88 -1.70
N ASN A 914 -15.03 11.57 -1.62
CA ASN A 914 -16.09 10.99 -2.44
C ASN A 914 -17.34 11.83 -2.14
N TYR A 915 -17.87 12.58 -3.12
CA TYR A 915 -19.04 13.44 -2.90
C TYR A 915 -20.34 12.62 -2.84
N THR A 916 -20.27 11.41 -2.27
CA THR A 916 -21.43 10.76 -1.68
C THR A 916 -21.84 11.64 -0.50
N MET A 917 -22.77 12.56 -0.76
CA MET A 917 -23.32 13.51 0.22
C MET A 917 -23.77 12.76 1.47
N GLY A 918 -22.94 12.77 2.51
CA GLY A 918 -23.31 12.32 3.83
C GLY A 918 -24.29 13.29 4.47
N ASP A 919 -24.99 12.85 5.51
CA ASP A 919 -25.93 13.69 6.25
C ASP A 919 -25.23 14.95 6.84
N SER A 920 -23.91 14.89 7.07
CA SER A 920 -23.08 16.00 7.57
C SER A 920 -22.83 17.10 6.54
N GLU A 921 -22.42 16.75 5.33
CA GLU A 921 -22.12 17.69 4.25
C GLU A 921 -23.40 18.42 3.81
N PHE A 922 -24.52 17.70 3.77
CA PHE A 922 -25.85 18.25 3.53
C PHE A 922 -26.24 19.30 4.59
N SER A 923 -25.99 18.99 5.87
CA SER A 923 -26.29 19.88 7.00
C SER A 923 -25.55 21.22 6.89
N ILE A 924 -24.31 21.25 6.39
CA ILE A 924 -23.55 22.50 6.17
C ILE A 924 -24.24 23.38 5.15
N SER A 925 -24.54 22.83 3.97
CA SER A 925 -25.15 23.60 2.89
C SER A 925 -26.54 24.12 3.30
N MET A 926 -27.32 23.35 4.07
CA MET A 926 -28.64 23.76 4.57
C MET A 926 -28.57 24.88 5.63
N LYS A 927 -27.64 24.77 6.58
CA LYS A 927 -27.41 25.77 7.62
C LYS A 927 -26.84 27.06 7.01
N LEU A 928 -25.86 26.94 6.11
CA LEU A 928 -25.31 28.06 5.35
C LEU A 928 -26.40 28.79 4.57
N ALA A 929 -27.30 28.08 3.87
CA ALA A 929 -28.42 28.72 3.18
C ALA A 929 -29.33 29.52 4.13
N GLY A 930 -29.52 29.03 5.37
CA GLY A 930 -30.25 29.76 6.41
C GLY A 930 -29.54 31.04 6.82
N PHE A 931 -28.27 30.94 7.21
CA PHE A 931 -27.49 32.09 7.66
C PHE A 931 -27.27 33.12 6.56
N LEU A 932 -26.94 32.67 5.34
CA LEU A 932 -26.73 33.52 4.18
C LEU A 932 -27.99 34.30 3.80
N SER A 933 -29.20 33.77 4.04
CA SER A 933 -30.45 34.50 3.79
C SER A 933 -30.55 35.78 4.62
N GLN A 934 -30.07 35.73 5.86
CA GLN A 934 -30.10 36.81 6.85
C GLN A 934 -28.85 37.70 6.83
N ALA A 935 -27.79 37.27 6.14
CA ALA A 935 -26.52 37.98 6.06
C ALA A 935 -26.59 39.28 5.24
N SER A 936 -25.57 40.12 5.45
CA SER A 936 -25.40 41.39 4.72
C SER A 936 -25.18 41.19 3.20
N CYS A 937 -25.51 42.23 2.43
CA CYS A 937 -25.36 42.23 0.97
C CYS A 937 -23.89 42.05 0.53
N GLN A 938 -22.94 42.54 1.33
CA GLN A 938 -21.51 42.41 1.07
C GLN A 938 -21.08 40.94 1.10
N LEU A 939 -21.50 40.19 2.13
CA LEU A 939 -21.17 38.78 2.29
C LEU A 939 -21.81 37.91 1.19
N LYS A 940 -23.07 38.20 0.84
CA LYS A 940 -23.78 37.57 -0.28
C LYS A 940 -23.02 37.74 -1.61
N SER A 941 -22.46 38.93 -1.84
CA SER A 941 -21.68 39.24 -3.05
C SER A 941 -20.35 38.48 -3.10
N GLN A 942 -19.65 38.39 -1.97
CA GLN A 942 -18.41 37.64 -1.85
C GLN A 942 -18.63 36.16 -2.17
N PHE A 943 -19.65 35.56 -1.54
CA PHE A 943 -19.98 34.15 -1.75
C PHE A 943 -20.35 33.83 -3.20
N LEU A 944 -21.09 34.73 -3.86
CA LEU A 944 -21.48 34.58 -5.27
C LEU A 944 -20.25 34.54 -6.21
N ASN A 945 -19.24 35.38 -5.95
CA ASN A 945 -17.99 35.38 -6.71
C ASN A 945 -17.22 34.06 -6.52
N ASP A 946 -17.10 33.61 -5.28
CA ASP A 946 -16.36 32.39 -4.92
C ASP A 946 -16.95 31.13 -5.58
N ILE A 947 -18.29 30.99 -5.56
CA ILE A 947 -18.99 29.90 -6.28
C ILE A 947 -18.74 29.99 -7.79
N THR A 948 -18.82 31.19 -8.36
CA THR A 948 -18.69 31.39 -9.81
C THR A 948 -17.30 30.98 -10.30
N GLU A 949 -16.25 31.27 -9.53
CA GLU A 949 -14.89 30.81 -9.85
C GLU A 949 -14.78 29.29 -9.80
N LYS A 950 -15.36 28.66 -8.78
CA LYS A 950 -15.37 27.20 -8.62
C LYS A 950 -16.11 26.49 -9.75
N ALA A 951 -17.28 26.98 -10.11
CA ALA A 951 -18.07 26.46 -11.22
C ALA A 951 -17.28 26.46 -12.54
N ARG A 952 -16.58 27.56 -12.85
CA ARG A 952 -15.74 27.66 -14.05
C ARG A 952 -14.59 26.65 -14.06
N GLY A 953 -14.02 26.34 -12.89
CA GLY A 953 -12.96 25.33 -12.77
C GLY A 953 -13.44 23.92 -13.14
N ALA A 954 -14.58 23.50 -12.58
CA ALA A 954 -15.20 22.21 -12.87
C ALA A 954 -15.69 22.12 -14.33
N GLU A 955 -16.32 23.19 -14.82
CA GLU A 955 -16.81 23.29 -16.21
C GLU A 955 -15.71 23.00 -17.24
N ARG A 956 -14.50 23.54 -17.04
CA ARG A 956 -13.36 23.29 -17.95
C ARG A 956 -13.02 21.81 -18.07
N PHE A 957 -13.21 21.03 -17.01
CA PHE A 957 -12.89 19.60 -16.99
C PHE A 957 -14.05 18.75 -17.53
N ILE A 958 -15.29 19.10 -17.19
CA ILE A 958 -16.50 18.43 -17.71
C ILE A 958 -16.57 18.56 -19.24
N ARG A 959 -16.25 19.75 -19.78
CA ARG A 959 -16.24 20.01 -21.23
C ARG A 959 -15.03 19.39 -21.95
N LYS A 960 -14.04 18.83 -21.25
CA LYS A 960 -12.84 18.26 -21.86
C LYS A 960 -13.17 16.94 -22.57
N PRO A 961 -12.79 16.78 -23.86
CA PRO A 961 -13.01 15.54 -24.59
C PRO A 961 -12.41 14.31 -23.87
N LEU A 962 -13.13 13.18 -23.88
CA LEU A 962 -12.72 11.90 -23.27
C LEU A 962 -12.42 11.92 -21.76
N ALA A 963 -12.71 13.02 -21.05
CA ALA A 963 -12.45 13.10 -19.62
C ALA A 963 -13.21 12.02 -18.82
N CYS A 964 -14.47 11.75 -19.19
CA CYS A 964 -15.28 10.67 -18.62
C CYS A 964 -14.66 9.26 -18.79
N GLU A 965 -13.90 9.03 -19.86
CA GLU A 965 -13.36 7.70 -20.18
C GLU A 965 -11.93 7.49 -19.69
N LEU A 966 -11.09 8.53 -19.75
CA LEU A 966 -9.65 8.46 -19.44
C LEU A 966 -9.32 8.94 -18.03
N TYR A 967 -10.06 9.95 -17.57
CA TYR A 967 -9.89 10.59 -16.29
C TYR A 967 -11.20 10.50 -15.50
N HIS A 968 -11.87 9.34 -15.57
CA HIS A 968 -13.21 9.14 -15.00
C HIS A 968 -13.29 9.64 -13.56
N GLU A 969 -12.30 9.35 -12.71
CA GLU A 969 -12.25 9.84 -11.32
C GLU A 969 -12.37 11.37 -11.27
N LYS A 970 -11.45 12.09 -11.92
CA LYS A 970 -11.45 13.55 -11.93
C LYS A 970 -12.66 14.15 -12.66
N TRP A 971 -13.21 13.46 -13.65
CA TRP A 971 -14.41 13.88 -14.37
C TRP A 971 -15.66 13.68 -13.50
N SER A 972 -15.77 12.53 -12.83
CA SER A 972 -16.81 12.23 -11.84
C SER A 972 -16.75 13.22 -10.69
N GLU A 973 -15.56 13.47 -10.12
CA GLU A 973 -15.33 14.50 -9.09
C GLU A 973 -15.79 15.88 -9.57
N SER A 974 -15.49 16.24 -10.82
CA SER A 974 -15.92 17.53 -11.38
C SER A 974 -17.43 17.60 -11.56
N VAL A 975 -18.06 16.54 -12.05
CA VAL A 975 -19.53 16.43 -12.19
C VAL A 975 -20.20 16.47 -10.82
N GLU A 976 -19.68 15.72 -9.84
CA GLU A 976 -20.14 15.68 -8.46
C GLU A 976 -20.05 17.05 -7.78
N LEU A 977 -18.91 17.72 -7.87
CA LEU A 977 -18.73 19.09 -7.39
C LEU A 977 -19.74 20.03 -8.04
N TYR A 978 -19.91 19.94 -9.36
CA TYR A 978 -20.85 20.76 -10.12
C TYR A 978 -22.30 20.54 -9.67
N THR A 979 -22.64 19.28 -9.39
CA THR A 979 -23.94 18.87 -8.85
C THR A 979 -24.16 19.49 -7.47
N TRP A 980 -23.17 19.40 -6.58
CA TRP A 980 -23.25 19.98 -5.25
C TRP A 980 -23.44 21.50 -5.30
N LEU A 981 -22.69 22.21 -6.15
CA LEU A 981 -22.84 23.66 -6.35
C LEU A 981 -24.27 24.03 -6.73
N TYR A 982 -24.86 23.32 -7.70
CA TYR A 982 -26.24 23.57 -8.12
C TYR A 982 -27.25 23.34 -6.99
N GLY A 983 -27.13 22.23 -6.25
CA GLY A 983 -28.06 21.94 -5.18
C GLY A 983 -27.93 22.93 -3.99
N ALA A 984 -26.70 23.34 -3.66
CA ALA A 984 -26.45 24.36 -2.63
C ALA A 984 -27.06 25.71 -3.02
N LEU A 985 -26.86 26.14 -4.28
CA LEU A 985 -27.49 27.35 -4.81
C LEU A 985 -29.01 27.28 -4.78
N SER A 986 -29.59 26.12 -5.09
CA SER A 986 -31.04 25.92 -5.07
C SER A 986 -31.61 26.14 -3.66
N GLN A 987 -30.96 25.60 -2.62
CA GLN A 987 -31.38 25.83 -1.23
C GLN A 987 -31.25 27.29 -0.80
N ILE A 988 -30.20 27.97 -1.26
CA ILE A 988 -29.99 29.38 -1.00
C ILE A 988 -31.11 30.21 -1.63
N ILE A 989 -31.46 29.93 -2.90
CA ILE A 989 -32.55 30.63 -3.61
C ILE A 989 -33.89 30.42 -2.91
N ILE A 990 -34.18 29.20 -2.43
CA ILE A 990 -35.42 28.89 -1.69
C ILE A 990 -35.53 29.72 -0.40
N LYS A 991 -34.40 29.92 0.30
CA LYS A 991 -34.37 30.66 1.58
C LYS A 991 -34.17 32.17 1.42
N LEU A 992 -33.70 32.64 0.26
CA LEU A 992 -33.57 34.06 -0.02
C LEU A 992 -34.93 34.68 -0.33
N ASP A 993 -35.18 35.85 0.25
CA ASP A 993 -36.31 36.69 -0.16
C ASP A 993 -36.12 37.15 -1.60
N ILE A 994 -37.19 37.08 -2.41
CA ILE A 994 -37.23 37.55 -3.81
C ILE A 994 -36.86 39.03 -3.90
N THR A 995 -37.13 39.80 -2.84
CA THR A 995 -36.76 41.23 -2.74
C THR A 995 -35.28 41.47 -2.43
N SER A 996 -34.49 40.42 -2.18
CA SER A 996 -33.07 40.55 -1.88
C SER A 996 -32.29 41.08 -3.09
N PRO A 997 -31.41 42.08 -2.93
CA PRO A 997 -30.71 42.74 -4.04
C PRO A 997 -29.80 41.82 -4.87
N LYS A 998 -29.53 40.60 -4.38
CA LYS A 998 -28.70 39.59 -5.07
C LYS A 998 -29.47 38.38 -5.58
N TYR A 999 -30.79 38.31 -5.37
CA TYR A 999 -31.61 37.16 -5.76
C TYR A 999 -31.46 36.81 -7.25
N ASN A 1000 -31.56 37.81 -8.13
CA ASN A 1000 -31.47 37.59 -9.58
C ASN A 1000 -30.10 37.06 -10.02
N GLU A 1001 -29.01 37.51 -9.39
CA GLU A 1001 -27.65 37.04 -9.70
C GLU A 1001 -27.46 35.56 -9.30
N PHE A 1002 -28.03 35.13 -8.17
CA PHE A 1002 -28.04 33.73 -7.76
C PHE A 1002 -28.84 32.85 -8.73
N VAL A 1003 -30.00 33.33 -9.18
CA VAL A 1003 -30.85 32.62 -10.16
C VAL A 1003 -30.16 32.50 -11.53
N GLU A 1004 -29.48 33.56 -11.99
CA GLU A 1004 -28.74 33.51 -13.25
C GLU A 1004 -27.58 32.50 -13.20
N LEU A 1005 -26.83 32.47 -12.10
CA LEU A 1005 -25.78 31.48 -11.90
C LEU A 1005 -26.34 30.05 -11.89
N GLN A 1006 -27.47 29.82 -11.21
CA GLN A 1006 -28.15 28.52 -11.20
C GLN A 1006 -28.57 28.08 -12.61
N LYS A 1007 -29.08 28.99 -13.44
CA LYS A 1007 -29.43 28.70 -14.85
C LYS A 1007 -28.20 28.33 -15.68
N ASN A 1008 -27.09 29.06 -15.54
CA ASN A 1008 -25.84 28.74 -16.23
C ASN A 1008 -25.29 27.38 -15.80
N LEU A 1009 -25.42 27.04 -14.51
CA LEU A 1009 -25.14 25.69 -14.04
C LEU A 1009 -26.07 24.67 -14.67
N PHE A 1010 -27.34 25.04 -14.87
CA PHE A 1010 -28.30 24.11 -15.43
C PHE A 1010 -27.95 23.66 -16.86
N GLU A 1011 -27.40 24.56 -17.68
CA GLU A 1011 -27.03 24.24 -19.07
C GLU A 1011 -25.93 23.15 -19.17
N LEU A 1012 -25.07 23.03 -18.17
CA LEU A 1012 -24.03 22.01 -18.13
C LEU A 1012 -24.55 20.62 -17.79
N PHE A 1013 -25.77 20.49 -17.24
CA PHE A 1013 -26.45 19.19 -17.09
C PHE A 1013 -26.61 18.48 -18.43
N ASN A 1014 -26.69 19.22 -19.55
CA ASN A 1014 -26.79 18.63 -20.90
C ASN A 1014 -25.54 17.87 -21.34
N TYR A 1015 -24.39 18.04 -20.67
CA TYR A 1015 -23.13 17.36 -20.99
C TYR A 1015 -22.94 16.03 -20.22
N VAL A 1016 -23.91 15.69 -19.35
CA VAL A 1016 -23.88 14.50 -18.49
C VAL A 1016 -25.23 13.77 -18.66
N SER A 1017 -25.21 12.46 -18.76
CA SER A 1017 -26.44 11.70 -19.04
C SER A 1017 -27.43 11.64 -17.88
N ALA A 1018 -28.73 11.61 -18.19
CA ALA A 1018 -29.82 11.44 -17.23
C ALA A 1018 -29.63 10.26 -16.24
N SER A 1019 -29.05 9.13 -16.67
CA SER A 1019 -28.78 7.99 -15.79
C SER A 1019 -27.63 8.24 -14.79
N HIS A 1020 -26.61 8.98 -15.23
CA HIS A 1020 -25.52 9.39 -14.33
C HIS A 1020 -26.04 10.43 -13.34
N TRP A 1021 -26.95 11.31 -13.79
CA TRP A 1021 -27.71 12.19 -12.90
C TRP A 1021 -28.47 11.41 -11.85
N GLU A 1022 -29.32 10.46 -12.20
CA GLU A 1022 -30.07 9.65 -11.22
C GLU A 1022 -29.16 8.94 -10.21
N THR A 1023 -27.94 8.58 -10.60
CA THR A 1023 -26.97 7.94 -9.71
C THR A 1023 -26.38 8.95 -8.72
N VAL A 1024 -25.96 10.13 -9.19
CA VAL A 1024 -25.37 11.21 -8.38
C VAL A 1024 -26.44 11.92 -7.53
N THR A 1025 -27.67 12.05 -8.02
CA THR A 1025 -28.81 12.71 -7.36
C THR A 1025 -29.66 11.76 -6.50
N SER A 1026 -29.31 10.48 -6.42
CA SER A 1026 -30.01 9.51 -5.56
C SER A 1026 -29.94 9.84 -4.06
N GLY A 1027 -29.11 10.82 -3.67
CA GLY A 1027 -29.09 11.42 -2.33
C GLY A 1027 -30.33 12.26 -2.02
N LYS A 1028 -30.75 12.29 -0.74
CA LYS A 1028 -31.95 12.98 -0.24
C LYS A 1028 -32.05 14.47 -0.66
N PHE A 1029 -30.92 15.15 -0.89
CA PHE A 1029 -30.84 16.57 -1.25
C PHE A 1029 -31.56 16.94 -2.55
N PHE A 1030 -31.53 16.06 -3.55
CA PHE A 1030 -32.09 16.35 -4.87
C PHE A 1030 -33.55 15.92 -5.03
N LYS A 1031 -33.98 14.86 -4.33
CA LYS A 1031 -35.39 14.45 -4.32
C LYS A 1031 -36.33 15.58 -3.87
N VAL A 1032 -35.92 16.35 -2.85
CA VAL A 1032 -36.71 17.48 -2.34
C VAL A 1032 -36.84 18.61 -3.36
N ASN A 1033 -35.82 18.86 -4.18
CA ASN A 1033 -35.79 19.99 -5.13
C ASN A 1033 -36.33 19.65 -6.53
N ILE A 1034 -36.30 18.38 -6.96
CA ILE A 1034 -36.90 17.96 -8.24
C ILE A 1034 -38.42 17.81 -8.11
N GLU A 1035 -38.94 17.45 -6.93
CA GLU A 1035 -40.40 17.38 -6.69
C GLU A 1035 -41.05 18.77 -6.47
N GLN A 1036 -40.27 19.83 -6.24
CA GLN A 1036 -40.75 21.18 -5.96
C GLN A 1036 -40.61 22.19 -7.12
N ASN A 1037 -39.96 21.83 -8.23
CA ASN A 1037 -39.84 22.66 -9.43
C ASN A 1037 -40.77 22.18 -10.54
#